data_AF-A0A3M2G461-F1
#
_entry.id   AF-A0A3M2G461-F1
#
_cell.length_a   1.000
_cell.length_b   1.000
_cell.length_c   1.000
_cell.angle_alpha   90.00
_cell.angle_beta   90.00
_cell.angle_gamma   90.00
#
_symmetry.space_group_name_H-M   'P 1'
#
loop_
_entity.id
_entity.type
_entity.pdbx_description
1 polymer ?
#
loop_
_entity_poly.entity_id
_entity_poly.type
_entity_poly.pdbx_seq_one_letter_code
_entity_poly.pdbx_strand_id
1 'polypeptide(L)'
;MTPSALPDFLNDLRPRIAGELRTDLYSRLFYSTDASIYQMMPHGVLIPRHMDDVQAAVELAHQYRIPILPRGGGSSLAGQGVNEALVIDFTPYLHQVVEINPAEQWVRVQPGIVLDQLNLQVRSYGLQFGPDPASSNRATLGGIVANNSTGSHSICYGMTADHVLDLTAILSDGSIAFFDAIAPATLPQHLRKSGLEGDIYRQIHQIITDYAETIRQGTPQHWRRAGGYNLDRFIAGVSRTPYQPDAPPAFNLAQLICGSEGTLGLIKEVKLNLVKRPHHKGLAIVHFDDLYHGLESVPVILETQPTAVELLDHFGLTMCRSVPAYARLLPSFIEGDPQGILITEYYGENDAELRSKVDHLRVHLKQNGVQATIVPAIDPAVQANVWLVRKESLGLVMSLRGDHKPIPMIEDMAVPVEHLAAYIQKVEAFCREHHTKIGYYAHASAGCLHVRPHLNTKSAQDLAKMPVLTQFCADLAGSYGGVMSSEHGDGRARGWLNERFFGTDLYQLFRQVKAAFDPYNLMNPGNVVDVGSMTDHLRVAAPYRPLPLTEKLDFSGDQGFVRAVEMCNGSGVCRKTTTGTMCPSFMATREEEHSTRGRANALRAALTGKIPPEEFTATRMFQVLDLCLSCKACKSECPSSVDMAKIKLEFLGHYYEHHPLPFRSKLFADIPRYSRLNSGMWAPFINAIGKTGLVRGVIAKALGITPQRNLLAFAKEPFTRWFEKRRRELEARDPKPQVVLFNDTFNTYHDPHIAIAATQVLETLGFTIHLPRHYCCGRPALSKGLIAQAQHYANGTLAALLPFAEQGIPIVGLEPSCLLSMRDDYHYLLKGDDRVQIVSDQCFTFEEFLTERVSAGLLEAALGHYQIQKTALLHGHCHQKAITGTEAAHRLLEIAGFTVEEIDTSCCGMAGSFGYEVEHYDISVKMAERRLLPAIRAMDATTVLVAAGTSCRHQIQDLTGKRARHPAEVLWDVLKTG
;
A
#
# COMPACT_ATOMS: atom_id res chain seq x y z
N MET A 1 -30.63 22.65 8.17
CA MET A 1 -31.39 21.68 7.35
C MET A 1 -32.74 21.45 7.98
N THR A 2 -33.83 21.41 7.21
CA THR A 2 -35.12 20.92 7.72
C THR A 2 -35.01 19.41 7.99
N PRO A 3 -35.68 18.86 9.01
CA PRO A 3 -35.58 17.43 9.35
C PRO A 3 -35.91 16.45 8.21
N SER A 4 -36.59 16.89 7.13
CA SER A 4 -36.95 16.05 5.98
C SER A 4 -35.96 16.09 4.80
N ALA A 5 -35.04 17.06 4.73
CA ALA A 5 -34.29 17.33 3.49
C ALA A 5 -33.35 16.20 3.04
N LEU A 6 -32.66 15.54 3.98
CA LEU A 6 -31.69 14.48 3.62
C LEU A 6 -32.37 13.18 3.14
N PRO A 7 -33.39 12.64 3.83
CA PRO A 7 -34.15 11.51 3.30
C PRO A 7 -34.76 11.77 1.92
N ASP A 8 -35.36 12.95 1.71
CA ASP A 8 -35.97 13.34 0.44
C ASP A 8 -34.91 13.42 -0.68
N PHE A 9 -33.77 14.07 -0.41
CA PHE A 9 -32.63 14.11 -1.33
C PHE A 9 -32.15 12.72 -1.77
N LEU A 10 -31.95 11.80 -0.82
CA LEU A 10 -31.46 10.44 -1.12
C LEU A 10 -32.49 9.62 -1.92
N ASN A 11 -33.78 9.81 -1.64
CA ASN A 11 -34.86 9.16 -2.36
C ASN A 11 -35.00 9.68 -3.80
N ASP A 12 -34.85 10.99 -4.00
CA ASP A 12 -34.94 11.62 -5.32
C ASP A 12 -33.70 11.40 -6.18
N LEU A 13 -32.53 11.26 -5.57
CA LEU A 13 -31.28 10.98 -6.28
C LEU A 13 -31.26 9.56 -6.85
N ARG A 14 -31.74 8.58 -6.08
CA ARG A 14 -31.69 7.15 -6.44
C ARG A 14 -32.24 6.83 -7.84
N PRO A 15 -33.39 7.35 -8.31
CA PRO A 15 -33.90 7.08 -9.65
C PRO A 15 -33.20 7.88 -10.77
N ARG A 16 -32.36 8.88 -10.45
CA ARG A 16 -31.68 9.75 -11.44
C ARG A 16 -30.26 9.32 -11.78
N ILE A 17 -29.74 8.27 -11.14
CA ILE A 17 -28.38 7.79 -11.32
C ILE A 17 -28.36 6.35 -11.87
N ALA A 18 -27.37 6.05 -12.70
CA ALA A 18 -27.01 4.68 -13.11
C ALA A 18 -26.03 4.03 -12.11
N GLY A 19 -25.32 4.85 -11.34
CA GLY A 19 -24.43 4.46 -10.25
C GLY A 19 -25.11 3.87 -9.02
N GLU A 20 -24.31 3.63 -7.99
CA GLU A 20 -24.78 3.05 -6.73
C GLU A 20 -24.83 4.13 -5.63
N LEU A 21 -26.00 4.29 -5.00
CA LEU A 21 -26.16 5.10 -3.79
C LEU A 21 -26.26 4.20 -2.56
N ARG A 22 -25.20 4.20 -1.75
CA ARG A 22 -25.04 3.37 -0.56
C ARG A 22 -25.19 4.22 0.70
N THR A 23 -26.18 3.89 1.53
CA THR A 23 -26.55 4.66 2.74
C THR A 23 -26.49 3.81 4.02
N ASP A 24 -26.14 2.53 3.91
CA ASP A 24 -26.00 1.64 5.06
C ASP A 24 -24.79 2.03 5.93
N LEU A 25 -24.82 1.57 7.18
CA LEU A 25 -23.83 1.90 8.21
C LEU A 25 -22.40 1.57 7.77
N TYR A 26 -22.16 0.40 7.19
CA TYR A 26 -20.82 -0.06 6.83
C TYR A 26 -20.28 0.72 5.63
N SER A 27 -21.09 0.92 4.59
CA SER A 27 -20.70 1.74 3.44
C SER A 27 -20.30 3.15 3.89
N ARG A 28 -21.09 3.80 4.75
CA ARG A 28 -20.73 5.11 5.29
C ARG A 28 -19.45 5.06 6.13
N LEU A 29 -19.29 4.02 6.96
CA LEU A 29 -18.11 3.83 7.81
C LEU A 29 -16.82 3.70 6.99
N PHE A 30 -16.82 2.95 5.89
CA PHE A 30 -15.63 2.76 5.04
C PHE A 30 -15.11 4.06 4.43
N TYR A 31 -16.02 5.01 4.17
CA TYR A 31 -15.70 6.32 3.62
C TYR A 31 -15.57 7.41 4.69
N SER A 32 -15.69 7.05 5.98
CA SER A 32 -15.61 8.01 7.07
C SER A 32 -14.18 8.44 7.45
N THR A 33 -13.16 7.75 6.94
CA THR A 33 -11.73 8.03 7.22
C THR A 33 -10.95 8.19 5.93
N ASP A 34 -9.87 8.96 5.93
CA ASP A 34 -8.80 8.93 4.93
C ASP A 34 -7.46 8.52 5.60
N ALA A 35 -6.31 8.98 5.08
CA ALA A 35 -5.01 8.71 5.67
C ALA A 35 -4.63 9.65 6.83
N SER A 36 -5.48 10.64 7.13
CA SER A 36 -5.30 11.57 8.23
C SER A 36 -5.69 10.95 9.58
N ILE A 37 -5.62 11.77 10.62
CA ILE A 37 -6.10 11.44 11.97
C ILE A 37 -7.60 11.71 12.17
N TYR A 38 -8.34 12.12 11.14
CA TYR A 38 -9.74 12.52 11.24
C TYR A 38 -10.72 11.40 10.83
N GLN A 39 -11.94 11.48 11.36
CA GLN A 39 -13.04 10.61 11.00
C GLN A 39 -14.39 11.35 11.10
N MET A 40 -15.16 11.33 10.01
CA MET A 40 -16.51 11.90 9.95
C MET A 40 -17.45 11.00 9.16
N MET A 41 -18.65 10.75 9.68
CA MET A 41 -19.60 9.87 9.00
C MET A 41 -20.29 10.61 7.84
N PRO A 42 -20.14 10.16 6.59
CA PRO A 42 -20.83 10.79 5.47
C PRO A 42 -22.35 10.58 5.57
N HIS A 43 -23.14 11.38 4.85
CA HIS A 43 -24.58 11.15 4.70
C HIS A 43 -24.88 9.90 3.88
N GLY A 44 -24.04 9.61 2.90
CA GLY A 44 -24.10 8.46 2.01
C GLY A 44 -22.89 8.45 1.08
N VAL A 45 -22.77 7.41 0.28
CA VAL A 45 -21.70 7.27 -0.72
C VAL A 45 -22.33 7.02 -2.07
N LEU A 46 -22.01 7.88 -3.04
CA LEU A 46 -22.31 7.69 -4.45
C LEU A 46 -21.10 7.11 -5.15
N ILE A 47 -21.29 5.99 -5.83
CA ILE A 47 -20.33 5.42 -6.76
C ILE A 47 -20.91 5.63 -8.17
N PRO A 48 -20.55 6.74 -8.84
CA PRO A 48 -21.08 7.07 -10.16
C PRO A 48 -20.50 6.14 -11.24
N ARG A 49 -21.35 5.71 -12.17
CA ARG A 49 -20.90 5.05 -13.42
C ARG A 49 -20.52 6.07 -14.47
N HIS A 50 -21.23 7.19 -14.51
CA HIS A 50 -21.11 8.23 -15.52
C HIS A 50 -21.00 9.61 -14.87
N MET A 51 -20.48 10.59 -15.61
CA MET A 51 -20.40 11.95 -15.08
C MET A 51 -21.79 12.58 -14.87
N ASP A 52 -22.80 12.14 -15.62
CA ASP A 52 -24.18 12.59 -15.44
C ASP A 52 -24.74 12.20 -14.07
N ASP A 53 -24.31 11.07 -13.49
CA ASP A 53 -24.67 10.70 -12.11
C ASP A 53 -24.16 11.72 -11.10
N VAL A 54 -22.93 12.23 -11.34
CA VAL A 54 -22.28 13.25 -10.50
C VAL A 54 -23.01 14.57 -10.65
N GLN A 55 -23.32 14.97 -11.88
CA GLN A 55 -24.06 16.21 -12.15
C GLN A 55 -25.44 16.18 -11.48
N ALA A 56 -26.21 15.09 -11.65
CA ALA A 56 -27.52 14.93 -11.03
C ALA A 56 -27.45 15.00 -9.49
N ALA A 57 -26.39 14.44 -8.89
CA ALA A 57 -26.15 14.55 -7.45
C ALA A 57 -25.90 16.00 -7.01
N VAL A 58 -25.13 16.77 -7.78
CA VAL A 58 -24.84 18.18 -7.48
C VAL A 58 -26.08 19.06 -7.65
N GLU A 59 -26.84 18.89 -8.73
CA GLU A 59 -28.10 19.63 -8.96
C GLU A 59 -29.11 19.41 -7.82
N LEU A 60 -29.30 18.15 -7.40
CA LEU A 60 -30.18 17.84 -6.28
C LEU A 60 -29.60 18.31 -4.95
N ALA A 61 -28.30 18.20 -4.72
CA ALA A 61 -27.67 18.69 -3.51
C ALA A 61 -27.81 20.21 -3.39
N HIS A 62 -27.72 20.92 -4.51
CA HIS A 62 -28.04 22.34 -4.59
C HIS A 62 -29.48 22.61 -4.16
N GLN A 63 -30.46 21.90 -4.72
CA GLN A 63 -31.88 22.06 -4.41
C GLN A 63 -32.19 21.78 -2.92
N TYR A 64 -31.63 20.70 -2.37
CA TYR A 64 -31.91 20.24 -1.00
C TYR A 64 -30.95 20.82 0.06
N ARG A 65 -29.96 21.60 -0.36
CA ARG A 65 -28.89 22.17 0.49
C ARG A 65 -28.11 21.09 1.25
N ILE A 66 -27.68 20.06 0.53
CA ILE A 66 -26.88 18.94 1.06
C ILE A 66 -25.41 19.13 0.67
N PRO A 67 -24.45 19.03 1.61
CA PRO A 67 -23.03 19.09 1.26
C PRO A 67 -22.57 17.89 0.41
N ILE A 68 -21.59 18.14 -0.46
CA ILE A 68 -20.93 17.13 -1.32
C ILE A 68 -19.42 17.11 -1.05
N LEU A 69 -18.84 15.91 -1.09
CA LEU A 69 -17.40 15.69 -1.05
C LEU A 69 -16.95 14.82 -2.24
N PRO A 70 -16.28 15.38 -3.26
CA PRO A 70 -15.60 14.57 -4.27
C PRO A 70 -14.41 13.84 -3.65
N ARG A 71 -14.26 12.56 -3.93
CA ARG A 71 -13.22 11.73 -3.30
C ARG A 71 -12.54 10.80 -4.30
N GLY A 72 -11.20 10.82 -4.25
CA GLY A 72 -10.32 9.85 -4.92
C GLY A 72 -9.97 8.65 -4.03
N GLY A 73 -8.68 8.27 -3.99
CA GLY A 73 -8.21 7.12 -3.20
C GLY A 73 -8.32 7.26 -1.66
N GLY A 74 -8.68 8.44 -1.16
CA GLY A 74 -8.71 8.75 0.27
C GLY A 74 -7.32 8.65 0.91
N SER A 75 -6.29 9.16 0.24
CA SER A 75 -4.89 9.11 0.67
C SER A 75 -4.40 10.40 1.32
N SER A 76 -5.27 11.39 1.54
CA SER A 76 -4.88 12.65 2.17
C SER A 76 -4.49 12.48 3.64
N LEU A 77 -3.49 13.25 4.07
CA LEU A 77 -3.00 13.31 5.45
C LEU A 77 -3.63 14.45 6.27
N ALA A 78 -4.29 15.43 5.63
CA ALA A 78 -4.77 16.64 6.31
C ALA A 78 -6.27 16.64 6.65
N GLY A 79 -7.03 15.61 6.26
CA GLY A 79 -8.44 15.44 6.64
C GLY A 79 -9.47 16.08 5.71
N GLN A 80 -9.04 16.65 4.59
CA GLN A 80 -9.95 17.16 3.55
C GLN A 80 -10.65 16.06 2.74
N GLY A 81 -10.25 14.80 2.92
CA GLY A 81 -10.92 13.65 2.32
C GLY A 81 -12.10 13.11 3.12
N VAL A 82 -12.48 13.74 4.24
CA VAL A 82 -13.60 13.30 5.11
C VAL A 82 -14.52 14.47 5.46
N ASN A 83 -15.85 14.22 5.42
CA ASN A 83 -16.84 15.23 5.79
C ASN A 83 -18.22 14.62 6.06
N GLU A 84 -19.08 15.37 6.75
CA GLU A 84 -20.53 15.10 6.82
C GLU A 84 -21.20 15.60 5.52
N ALA A 85 -21.06 14.80 4.47
CA ALA A 85 -21.50 15.11 3.10
C ALA A 85 -21.95 13.85 2.36
N LEU A 86 -22.59 14.01 1.20
CA LEU A 86 -22.62 12.93 0.21
C LEU A 86 -21.20 12.78 -0.36
N VAL A 87 -20.55 11.66 -0.09
CA VAL A 87 -19.22 11.36 -0.65
C VAL A 87 -19.40 10.75 -2.04
N ILE A 88 -18.66 11.25 -3.03
CA ILE A 88 -18.69 10.75 -4.41
C ILE A 88 -17.33 10.11 -4.73
N ASP A 89 -17.30 8.78 -4.90
CA ASP A 89 -16.07 8.02 -5.19
C ASP A 89 -15.89 7.75 -6.69
N PHE A 90 -14.95 8.45 -7.31
CA PHE A 90 -14.69 8.35 -8.75
C PHE A 90 -13.90 7.09 -9.15
N THR A 91 -13.27 6.41 -8.19
CA THR A 91 -12.25 5.39 -8.48
C THR A 91 -12.74 4.09 -9.12
N PRO A 92 -14.01 3.66 -8.99
CA PRO A 92 -14.45 2.42 -9.62
C PRO A 92 -14.70 2.49 -11.13
N TYR A 93 -15.19 3.63 -11.64
CA TYR A 93 -15.64 3.73 -13.04
C TYR A 93 -15.10 4.96 -13.80
N LEU A 94 -14.89 6.11 -13.14
CA LEU A 94 -14.53 7.39 -13.78
C LEU A 94 -13.02 7.63 -13.78
N HIS A 95 -12.28 6.70 -14.39
CA HIS A 95 -10.81 6.58 -14.32
C HIS A 95 -10.11 6.40 -15.68
N GLN A 96 -10.73 6.85 -16.77
CA GLN A 96 -10.19 6.71 -18.12
C GLN A 96 -9.20 7.82 -18.50
N VAL A 97 -8.25 7.47 -19.36
CA VAL A 97 -7.55 8.45 -20.21
C VAL A 97 -8.46 8.74 -21.39
N VAL A 98 -8.86 10.01 -21.54
CA VAL A 98 -9.77 10.46 -22.60
C VAL A 98 -8.99 10.65 -23.89
N GLU A 99 -7.80 11.25 -23.81
CA GLU A 99 -6.98 11.57 -24.98
C GLU A 99 -5.50 11.68 -24.60
N ILE A 100 -4.60 11.23 -25.47
CA ILE A 100 -3.15 11.41 -25.34
C ILE A 100 -2.64 12.07 -26.62
N ASN A 101 -1.92 13.19 -26.48
CA ASN A 101 -1.20 13.83 -27.58
C ASN A 101 0.31 13.82 -27.28
N PRO A 102 1.06 12.85 -27.81
CA PRO A 102 2.50 12.77 -27.59
C PRO A 102 3.29 13.89 -28.27
N ALA A 103 2.79 14.42 -29.40
CA ALA A 103 3.48 15.44 -30.18
C ALA A 103 3.50 16.79 -29.46
N GLU A 104 2.37 17.17 -28.87
CA GLU A 104 2.24 18.38 -28.04
C GLU A 104 2.46 18.10 -26.54
N GLN A 105 2.81 16.86 -26.19
CA GLN A 105 3.11 16.41 -24.83
C GLN A 105 2.01 16.74 -23.80
N TRP A 106 0.77 16.33 -24.06
CA TRP A 106 -0.32 16.47 -23.10
C TRP A 106 -1.25 15.26 -23.06
N VAL A 107 -2.02 15.16 -21.98
CA VAL A 107 -3.04 14.14 -21.76
C VAL A 107 -4.32 14.76 -21.21
N ARG A 108 -5.49 14.23 -21.59
CA ARG A 108 -6.78 14.53 -20.98
C ARG A 108 -7.29 13.31 -20.23
N VAL A 109 -7.70 13.49 -18.98
CA VAL A 109 -8.07 12.37 -18.10
C VAL A 109 -9.29 12.66 -17.24
N GLN A 110 -9.96 11.59 -16.81
CA GLN A 110 -10.99 11.63 -15.78
C GLN A 110 -10.37 11.67 -14.36
N PRO A 111 -11.07 12.23 -13.36
CA PRO A 111 -10.51 12.48 -12.02
C PRO A 111 -10.15 11.22 -11.22
N GLY A 112 -10.74 10.06 -11.54
CA GLY A 112 -10.55 8.81 -10.80
C GLY A 112 -9.32 8.00 -11.20
N ILE A 113 -8.60 8.38 -12.27
CA ILE A 113 -7.40 7.65 -12.71
C ILE A 113 -6.26 7.80 -11.70
N VAL A 114 -5.60 6.69 -11.37
CA VAL A 114 -4.44 6.67 -10.48
C VAL A 114 -3.18 7.09 -11.26
N LEU A 115 -2.32 7.91 -10.66
CA LEU A 115 -1.13 8.45 -11.33
C LEU A 115 -0.23 7.37 -11.93
N ASP A 116 0.09 6.31 -11.19
CA ASP A 116 0.91 5.21 -11.73
C ASP A 116 0.24 4.53 -12.95
N GLN A 117 -1.09 4.48 -13.01
CA GLN A 117 -1.80 3.91 -14.15
C GLN A 117 -1.71 4.82 -15.37
N LEU A 118 -1.82 6.14 -15.17
CA LEU A 118 -1.57 7.13 -16.23
C LEU A 118 -0.14 7.00 -16.76
N ASN A 119 0.86 7.02 -15.86
CA ASN A 119 2.27 6.92 -16.24
C ASN A 119 2.60 5.60 -16.95
N LEU A 120 1.95 4.49 -16.61
CA LEU A 120 2.08 3.24 -17.36
C LEU A 120 1.58 3.36 -18.82
N GLN A 121 0.51 4.11 -19.07
CA GLN A 121 -0.05 4.29 -20.42
C GLN A 121 0.77 5.24 -21.29
N VAL A 122 1.37 6.29 -20.71
CA VAL A 122 2.18 7.26 -21.48
C VAL A 122 3.65 6.84 -21.61
N ARG A 123 4.08 5.79 -20.89
CA ARG A 123 5.47 5.31 -20.83
C ARG A 123 6.07 5.01 -22.20
N SER A 124 5.30 4.42 -23.11
CA SER A 124 5.75 4.01 -24.45
C SER A 124 6.09 5.21 -25.35
N TYR A 125 5.58 6.40 -25.04
CA TYR A 125 5.90 7.64 -25.73
C TYR A 125 7.14 8.34 -25.16
N GLY A 126 7.81 7.76 -24.16
CA GLY A 126 8.91 8.41 -23.45
C GLY A 126 8.46 9.58 -22.58
N LEU A 127 7.17 9.63 -22.19
CA LEU A 127 6.57 10.71 -21.41
C LEU A 127 6.09 10.21 -20.04
N GLN A 128 5.93 11.15 -19.10
CA GLN A 128 5.31 10.95 -17.79
C GLN A 128 4.64 12.25 -17.31
N PHE A 129 3.74 12.16 -16.33
CA PHE A 129 3.33 13.34 -15.57
C PHE A 129 4.43 13.73 -14.57
N GLY A 130 4.72 15.02 -14.45
CA GLY A 130 5.87 15.54 -13.69
C GLY A 130 5.73 15.35 -12.17
N PRO A 131 4.72 15.97 -11.53
CA PRO A 131 4.49 15.83 -10.09
C PRO A 131 4.31 14.37 -9.67
N ASP A 132 5.07 13.95 -8.65
CA ASP A 132 5.26 12.55 -8.29
C ASP A 132 5.07 12.29 -6.78
N PRO A 133 3.86 12.52 -6.24
CA PRO A 133 3.62 12.35 -4.81
C PRO A 133 3.91 10.92 -4.36
N ALA A 134 4.39 10.72 -3.14
CA ALA A 134 4.71 9.39 -2.59
C ALA A 134 3.53 8.40 -2.62
N SER A 135 2.30 8.91 -2.78
CA SER A 135 1.06 8.14 -2.93
C SER A 135 0.66 7.85 -4.38
N SER A 136 1.52 8.06 -5.38
CA SER A 136 1.25 7.90 -6.83
C SER A 136 0.55 6.59 -7.23
N ASN A 137 0.79 5.51 -6.48
CA ASN A 137 0.21 4.18 -6.72
C ASN A 137 -1.27 4.03 -6.30
N ARG A 138 -1.87 5.07 -5.72
CA ARG A 138 -3.25 5.08 -5.21
C ARG A 138 -3.93 6.46 -5.23
N ALA A 139 -3.15 7.54 -5.24
CA ALA A 139 -3.65 8.89 -5.44
C ALA A 139 -4.18 9.04 -6.87
N THR A 140 -5.33 9.69 -6.99
CA THR A 140 -5.98 9.92 -8.28
C THR A 140 -5.71 11.33 -8.78
N LEU A 141 -5.75 11.55 -10.09
CA LEU A 141 -5.46 12.86 -10.67
C LEU A 141 -6.42 13.95 -10.16
N GLY A 142 -7.69 13.64 -9.91
CA GLY A 142 -8.62 14.59 -9.29
C GLY A 142 -8.18 15.04 -7.89
N GLY A 143 -7.66 14.13 -7.07
CA GLY A 143 -7.12 14.47 -5.74
C GLY A 143 -5.78 15.20 -5.82
N ILE A 144 -4.92 14.82 -6.77
CA ILE A 144 -3.61 15.47 -7.02
C ILE A 144 -3.82 16.94 -7.43
N VAL A 145 -4.76 17.21 -8.34
CA VAL A 145 -5.18 18.56 -8.73
C VAL A 145 -5.77 19.29 -7.53
N ALA A 146 -6.78 18.71 -6.86
CA ALA A 146 -7.45 19.35 -5.74
C ALA A 146 -6.52 19.69 -4.56
N ASN A 147 -5.44 18.94 -4.35
CA ASN A 147 -4.45 19.22 -3.30
C ASN A 147 -3.24 20.05 -3.78
N ASN A 148 -3.19 20.41 -5.07
CA ASN A 148 -1.98 20.97 -5.71
C ASN A 148 -0.73 20.14 -5.39
N SER A 149 -0.84 18.81 -5.44
CA SER A 149 0.21 17.92 -4.96
C SER A 149 1.52 18.05 -5.73
N THR A 150 2.60 17.63 -5.09
CA THR A 150 3.96 17.75 -5.62
C THR A 150 4.71 16.42 -5.41
N GLY A 151 6.03 16.44 -5.21
CA GLY A 151 6.81 15.26 -4.87
C GLY A 151 8.30 15.55 -4.75
N SER A 152 9.10 14.49 -4.77
CA SER A 152 10.57 14.55 -4.64
C SER A 152 11.24 15.38 -5.73
N HIS A 153 10.66 15.39 -6.92
CA HIS A 153 11.23 16.08 -8.09
C HIS A 153 10.60 17.46 -8.32
N SER A 154 9.94 18.04 -7.33
CA SER A 154 9.27 19.34 -7.45
C SER A 154 10.21 20.50 -7.81
N ILE A 155 11.51 20.42 -7.48
CA ILE A 155 12.49 21.42 -7.95
C ILE A 155 12.75 21.34 -9.46
N CYS A 156 12.47 20.19 -10.08
CA CYS A 156 12.61 19.95 -11.51
C CYS A 156 11.28 20.09 -12.26
N TYR A 157 10.15 19.71 -11.64
CA TYR A 157 8.84 19.68 -12.29
C TYR A 157 7.83 20.69 -11.74
N GLY A 158 8.12 21.42 -10.67
CA GLY A 158 7.13 22.33 -10.06
C GLY A 158 5.99 21.58 -9.37
N MET A 159 4.83 22.23 -9.30
CA MET A 159 3.62 21.74 -8.62
C MET A 159 2.54 21.37 -9.62
N THR A 160 1.48 20.68 -9.18
CA THR A 160 0.39 20.27 -10.09
C THR A 160 -0.24 21.44 -10.85
N ALA A 161 -0.42 22.62 -10.22
CA ALA A 161 -0.95 23.80 -10.89
C ALA A 161 -0.10 24.29 -12.08
N ASP A 162 1.21 24.01 -12.09
CA ASP A 162 2.10 24.31 -13.22
C ASP A 162 1.84 23.37 -14.42
N HIS A 163 1.11 22.28 -14.21
CA HIS A 163 0.84 21.28 -15.24
C HIS A 163 -0.61 21.26 -15.74
N VAL A 164 -1.52 21.97 -15.07
CA VAL A 164 -2.92 22.06 -15.48
C VAL A 164 -3.06 23.10 -16.60
N LEU A 165 -3.43 22.62 -17.80
CA LEU A 165 -3.63 23.46 -18.99
C LEU A 165 -5.07 23.99 -19.04
N ASP A 166 -6.04 23.08 -18.94
CA ASP A 166 -7.46 23.37 -18.89
C ASP A 166 -8.20 22.30 -18.06
N LEU A 167 -9.42 22.63 -17.60
CA LEU A 167 -10.30 21.67 -16.96
C LEU A 167 -11.77 21.97 -17.23
N THR A 168 -12.57 20.91 -17.20
CA THR A 168 -14.03 21.01 -17.14
C THR A 168 -14.48 20.69 -15.71
N ALA A 169 -15.30 21.56 -15.12
CA ALA A 169 -15.82 21.42 -13.76
C ALA A 169 -17.35 21.37 -13.74
N ILE A 170 -17.90 20.70 -12.73
CA ILE A 170 -19.30 20.82 -12.31
C ILE A 170 -19.33 21.77 -11.12
N LEU A 171 -20.04 22.89 -11.26
CA LEU A 171 -20.16 23.94 -10.27
C LEU A 171 -21.21 23.62 -9.21
N SER A 172 -21.31 24.43 -8.15
CA SER A 172 -22.20 24.19 -6.99
C SER A 172 -23.70 24.23 -7.29
N ASP A 173 -24.11 24.68 -8.48
CA ASP A 173 -25.48 24.64 -8.99
C ASP A 173 -25.72 23.47 -9.96
N GLY A 174 -24.70 22.65 -10.23
CA GLY A 174 -24.73 21.55 -11.19
C GLY A 174 -24.40 21.94 -12.63
N SER A 175 -24.22 23.24 -12.93
CA SER A 175 -23.82 23.68 -14.26
C SER A 175 -22.38 23.26 -14.60
N ILE A 176 -22.13 23.04 -15.90
CA ILE A 176 -20.79 22.69 -16.41
C ILE A 176 -20.06 23.98 -16.79
N ALA A 177 -18.83 24.14 -16.29
CA ALA A 177 -17.93 25.22 -16.66
C ALA A 177 -16.65 24.66 -17.30
N PHE A 178 -16.11 25.41 -18.27
CA PHE A 178 -14.83 25.11 -18.90
C PHE A 178 -13.86 26.24 -18.57
N PHE A 179 -12.75 25.89 -17.93
CA PHE A 179 -11.70 26.83 -17.53
C PHE A 179 -10.41 26.53 -18.28
N ASP A 180 -9.91 27.54 -18.97
CA ASP A 180 -8.64 27.55 -19.69
C ASP A 180 -7.91 28.89 -19.51
N ALA A 181 -6.73 29.00 -20.12
CA ALA A 181 -5.97 30.24 -20.14
C ALA A 181 -6.64 31.28 -21.07
N ILE A 182 -7.06 32.41 -20.49
CA ILE A 182 -7.76 33.47 -21.21
C ILE A 182 -6.80 34.59 -21.61
N ALA A 183 -6.82 34.93 -22.89
CA ALA A 183 -6.12 36.10 -23.39
C ALA A 183 -6.83 37.41 -22.97
N PRO A 184 -6.11 38.52 -22.69
CA PRO A 184 -6.74 39.78 -22.31
C PRO A 184 -7.82 40.28 -23.30
N ALA A 185 -7.64 40.00 -24.59
CA ALA A 185 -8.59 40.38 -25.64
C ALA A 185 -9.94 39.62 -25.56
N THR A 186 -9.95 38.39 -25.02
CA THR A 186 -11.17 37.57 -24.93
C THR A 186 -11.82 37.64 -23.55
N LEU A 187 -11.11 38.10 -22.52
CA LEU A 187 -11.63 38.24 -21.15
C LEU A 187 -13.00 38.96 -21.05
N PRO A 188 -13.28 40.07 -21.78
CA PRO A 188 -14.60 40.70 -21.73
C PRO A 188 -15.76 39.78 -22.17
N GLN A 189 -15.50 38.77 -23.00
CA GLN A 189 -16.51 37.80 -23.41
C GLN A 189 -16.86 36.85 -22.26
N HIS A 190 -15.87 36.41 -21.47
CA HIS A 190 -16.08 35.57 -20.30
C HIS A 190 -16.83 36.33 -19.19
N LEU A 191 -16.50 37.61 -18.97
CA LEU A 191 -17.19 38.47 -17.99
C LEU A 191 -18.68 38.70 -18.31
N ARG A 192 -19.09 38.55 -19.57
CA ARG A 192 -20.48 38.69 -20.03
C ARG A 192 -21.29 37.39 -19.98
N LYS A 193 -20.67 36.24 -19.65
CA LYS A 193 -21.40 34.99 -19.49
C LYS A 193 -22.48 35.13 -18.40
N SER A 194 -23.61 34.47 -18.62
CA SER A 194 -24.70 34.35 -17.64
C SER A 194 -24.49 33.14 -16.72
N GLY A 195 -25.21 33.11 -15.60
CA GLY A 195 -25.15 32.00 -14.65
C GLY A 195 -23.90 32.02 -13.79
N LEU A 196 -23.74 30.97 -12.98
CA LEU A 196 -22.70 30.89 -11.95
C LEU A 196 -21.28 30.99 -12.53
N GLU A 197 -21.01 30.39 -13.69
CA GLU A 197 -19.71 30.53 -14.37
C GLU A 197 -19.35 32.02 -14.62
N GLY A 198 -20.31 32.80 -15.14
CA GLY A 198 -20.11 34.23 -15.37
C GLY A 198 -19.94 35.03 -14.09
N ASP A 199 -20.68 34.68 -13.03
CA ASP A 199 -20.54 35.30 -11.71
C ASP A 199 -19.16 35.06 -11.12
N ILE A 200 -18.64 33.84 -11.22
CA ILE A 200 -17.27 33.48 -10.82
C ILE A 200 -16.27 34.35 -11.59
N TYR A 201 -16.36 34.42 -12.93
CA TYR A 201 -15.44 35.23 -13.72
C TYR A 201 -15.44 36.70 -13.27
N ARG A 202 -16.62 37.29 -13.05
CA ARG A 202 -16.75 38.68 -12.59
C ARG A 202 -16.13 38.89 -11.22
N GLN A 203 -16.47 38.04 -10.25
CA GLN A 203 -16.00 38.18 -8.87
C GLN A 203 -14.49 37.94 -8.74
N ILE A 204 -13.97 36.88 -9.38
CA ILE A 204 -12.53 36.58 -9.33
C ILE A 204 -11.73 37.67 -10.05
N HIS A 205 -12.19 38.15 -11.21
CA HIS A 205 -11.57 39.28 -11.88
C HIS A 205 -11.53 40.52 -10.97
N GLN A 206 -12.65 40.86 -10.32
CA GLN A 206 -12.71 41.98 -9.38
C GLN A 206 -11.73 41.79 -8.20
N ILE A 207 -11.68 40.61 -7.58
CA ILE A 207 -10.75 40.31 -6.49
C ILE A 207 -9.31 40.56 -6.93
N ILE A 208 -8.94 40.07 -8.11
CA ILE A 208 -7.59 40.20 -8.65
C ILE A 208 -7.26 41.66 -8.98
N THR A 209 -8.19 42.43 -9.57
CA THR A 209 -7.93 43.82 -9.95
C THR A 209 -7.89 44.76 -8.75
N ASP A 210 -8.82 44.60 -7.82
CA ASP A 210 -9.04 45.57 -6.74
C ASP A 210 -8.10 45.31 -5.56
N TYR A 211 -7.67 44.05 -5.36
CA TYR A 211 -6.89 43.62 -4.21
C TYR A 211 -5.53 42.99 -4.56
N ALA A 212 -4.98 43.30 -5.75
CA ALA A 212 -3.69 42.79 -6.21
C ALA A 212 -2.55 42.98 -5.18
N GLU A 213 -2.53 44.11 -4.48
CA GLU A 213 -1.48 44.41 -3.50
C GLU A 213 -1.67 43.64 -2.19
N THR A 214 -2.91 43.47 -1.72
CA THR A 214 -3.22 42.59 -0.58
C THR A 214 -2.79 41.15 -0.87
N ILE A 215 -3.08 40.65 -2.07
CA ILE A 215 -2.65 39.31 -2.50
C ILE A 215 -1.11 39.24 -2.51
N ARG A 216 -0.43 40.24 -3.11
CA ARG A 216 1.03 40.29 -3.19
C ARG A 216 1.70 40.28 -1.82
N GLN A 217 1.20 41.07 -0.88
CA GLN A 217 1.80 41.23 0.45
C GLN A 217 1.45 40.08 1.40
N GLY A 218 0.22 39.56 1.33
CA GLY A 218 -0.24 38.47 2.19
C GLY A 218 0.21 37.09 1.74
N THR A 219 0.60 36.92 0.47
CA THR A 219 1.08 35.63 -0.04
C THR A 219 2.49 35.34 0.49
N PRO A 220 2.73 34.16 1.10
CA PRO A 220 4.07 33.74 1.51
C PRO A 220 5.06 33.68 0.35
N GLN A 221 6.33 34.02 0.57
CA GLN A 221 7.32 34.10 -0.50
C GLN A 221 7.85 32.74 -0.99
N HIS A 222 7.86 31.72 -0.12
CA HIS A 222 8.36 30.39 -0.47
C HIS A 222 7.60 29.77 -1.65
N TRP A 223 8.29 29.14 -2.62
CA TRP A 223 7.72 28.77 -3.91
C TRP A 223 6.78 27.55 -3.89
N ARG A 224 7.01 26.56 -3.02
CA ARG A 224 6.22 25.32 -2.96
C ARG A 224 5.07 25.49 -1.98
N ARG A 225 3.88 25.79 -2.49
CA ARG A 225 2.71 26.22 -1.70
C ARG A 225 1.45 25.46 -2.11
N ALA A 226 0.77 24.88 -1.14
CA ALA A 226 -0.53 24.21 -1.33
C ALA A 226 -1.63 24.73 -0.38
N GLY A 227 -1.31 25.69 0.50
CA GLY A 227 -2.28 26.29 1.43
C GLY A 227 -2.96 27.54 0.90
N GLY A 228 -4.23 27.74 1.28
CA GLY A 228 -5.10 28.80 0.77
C GLY A 228 -5.55 28.56 -0.68
N TYR A 229 -6.20 29.56 -1.28
CA TYR A 229 -6.48 29.55 -2.71
C TYR A 229 -5.34 30.24 -3.48
N ASN A 230 -4.96 29.69 -4.64
CA ASN A 230 -3.84 30.12 -5.48
C ASN A 230 -4.09 31.46 -6.22
N LEU A 231 -4.48 32.52 -5.50
CA LEU A 231 -4.67 33.87 -6.04
C LEU A 231 -3.37 34.50 -6.54
N ASP A 232 -2.22 34.05 -5.99
CA ASP A 232 -0.89 34.49 -6.37
C ASP A 232 -0.54 34.20 -7.84
N ARG A 233 -1.14 33.16 -8.42
CA ARG A 233 -0.95 32.75 -9.83
C ARG A 233 -1.41 33.83 -10.81
N PHE A 234 -2.31 34.72 -10.39
CA PHE A 234 -2.84 35.80 -11.21
C PHE A 234 -2.05 37.10 -11.07
N ILE A 235 -1.11 37.18 -10.13
CA ILE A 235 -0.37 38.40 -9.81
C ILE A 235 1.08 38.28 -10.28
N ALA A 236 1.46 39.14 -11.23
CA ALA A 236 2.79 39.14 -11.80
C ALA A 236 3.89 39.25 -10.73
N GLY A 237 4.87 38.35 -10.80
CA GLY A 237 6.06 38.34 -9.93
C GLY A 237 5.86 37.76 -8.53
N VAL A 238 4.66 37.22 -8.19
CA VAL A 238 4.37 36.59 -6.89
C VAL A 238 4.54 35.07 -6.94
N SER A 239 3.85 34.41 -7.88
CA SER A 239 4.06 32.98 -8.11
C SER A 239 5.34 32.78 -8.92
N ARG A 240 6.33 32.12 -8.32
CA ARG A 240 7.61 31.80 -8.97
C ARG A 240 7.93 30.36 -8.65
N THR A 241 7.90 29.48 -9.65
CA THR A 241 8.34 28.10 -9.50
C THR A 241 9.69 27.93 -10.19
N PRO A 242 10.58 27.05 -9.68
CA PRO A 242 11.85 26.79 -10.34
C PRO A 242 11.67 26.13 -11.72
N TYR A 243 10.51 25.51 -11.96
CA TYR A 243 10.17 24.87 -13.23
C TYR A 243 9.92 25.88 -14.37
N GLN A 244 9.22 26.98 -14.07
CA GLN A 244 8.88 28.03 -15.04
C GLN A 244 9.02 29.42 -14.40
N PRO A 245 10.26 29.88 -14.13
CA PRO A 245 10.52 31.11 -13.36
C PRO A 245 10.04 32.38 -14.07
N ASP A 246 10.01 32.38 -15.41
CA ASP A 246 9.70 33.54 -16.24
C ASP A 246 8.30 33.48 -16.90
N ALA A 247 7.47 32.50 -16.54
CA ALA A 247 6.13 32.38 -17.12
C ALA A 247 5.26 33.58 -16.71
N PRO A 248 4.66 34.33 -17.67
CA PRO A 248 3.75 35.41 -17.32
C PRO A 248 2.48 34.83 -16.67
N PRO A 249 1.85 35.56 -15.72
CA PRO A 249 0.59 35.11 -15.16
C PRO A 249 -0.47 35.05 -16.28
N ALA A 250 -1.09 33.89 -16.41
CA ALA A 250 -2.26 33.71 -17.27
C ALA A 250 -3.52 33.83 -16.42
N PHE A 251 -4.56 34.49 -16.93
CA PHE A 251 -5.87 34.43 -16.30
C PHE A 251 -6.50 33.06 -16.62
N ASN A 252 -6.16 32.05 -15.81
CA ASN A 252 -6.64 30.68 -15.95
C ASN A 252 -7.30 30.20 -14.65
N LEU A 253 -8.63 30.14 -14.62
CA LEU A 253 -9.36 29.68 -13.42
C LEU A 253 -9.14 28.19 -13.12
N ALA A 254 -8.64 27.39 -14.07
CA ALA A 254 -8.28 25.99 -13.82
C ALA A 254 -7.20 25.87 -12.73
N GLN A 255 -6.29 26.85 -12.67
CA GLN A 255 -5.22 26.89 -11.66
C GLN A 255 -5.75 27.23 -10.26
N LEU A 256 -6.91 27.90 -10.16
CA LEU A 256 -7.55 28.21 -8.88
C LEU A 256 -8.25 26.98 -8.27
N ILE A 257 -8.67 26.02 -9.10
CA ILE A 257 -9.17 24.71 -8.64
C ILE A 257 -8.04 23.86 -8.06
N CYS A 258 -6.79 24.11 -8.47
CA CYS A 258 -5.64 23.43 -7.87
C CYS A 258 -5.46 23.90 -6.44
N GLY A 259 -5.36 22.97 -5.48
CA GLY A 259 -5.26 23.31 -4.05
C GLY A 259 -6.60 23.69 -3.41
N SER A 260 -7.70 23.63 -4.16
CA SER A 260 -9.02 23.99 -3.64
C SER A 260 -9.66 22.91 -2.78
N GLU A 261 -9.06 21.71 -2.66
CA GLU A 261 -9.55 20.62 -1.82
C GLU A 261 -11.02 20.21 -2.07
N GLY A 262 -11.50 20.40 -3.30
CA GLY A 262 -12.90 20.13 -3.68
C GLY A 262 -13.91 21.16 -3.17
N THR A 263 -13.47 22.33 -2.68
CA THR A 263 -14.36 23.39 -2.18
C THR A 263 -14.91 24.32 -3.26
N LEU A 264 -14.32 24.32 -4.46
CA LEU A 264 -14.71 25.23 -5.56
C LEU A 264 -15.45 24.53 -6.71
N GLY A 265 -15.56 23.21 -6.69
CA GLY A 265 -16.18 22.46 -7.77
C GLY A 265 -15.77 21.00 -7.81
N LEU A 266 -16.44 20.22 -8.67
CA LEU A 266 -16.02 18.85 -8.98
C LEU A 266 -15.34 18.81 -10.35
N ILE A 267 -14.17 18.19 -10.43
CA ILE A 267 -13.46 18.01 -11.69
C ILE A 267 -14.17 16.93 -12.51
N LYS A 268 -14.65 17.29 -13.71
CA LYS A 268 -15.16 16.33 -14.69
C LYS A 268 -14.02 15.72 -15.49
N GLU A 269 -13.17 16.57 -16.07
CA GLU A 269 -12.00 16.20 -16.87
C GLU A 269 -10.91 17.25 -16.72
N VAL A 270 -9.65 16.85 -16.81
CA VAL A 270 -8.50 17.75 -16.73
C VAL A 270 -7.52 17.45 -17.87
N LYS A 271 -7.01 18.52 -18.52
CA LYS A 271 -5.90 18.45 -19.48
C LYS A 271 -4.61 18.85 -18.77
N LEU A 272 -3.63 17.96 -18.85
CA LEU A 272 -2.33 18.09 -18.21
C LEU A 272 -1.23 18.04 -19.27
N ASN A 273 -0.21 18.88 -19.17
CA ASN A 273 1.02 18.63 -19.93
C ASN A 273 1.79 17.45 -19.30
N LEU A 274 2.72 16.90 -20.09
CA LEU A 274 3.59 15.78 -19.75
C LEU A 274 5.05 16.22 -19.90
N VAL A 275 5.92 15.60 -19.12
CA VAL A 275 7.38 15.79 -19.19
C VAL A 275 8.05 14.56 -19.81
N LYS A 276 9.26 14.75 -20.33
CA LYS A 276 10.08 13.64 -20.84
C LYS A 276 10.54 12.76 -19.69
N ARG A 277 10.57 11.45 -19.93
CA ARG A 277 11.19 10.49 -19.01
C ARG A 277 12.72 10.60 -19.11
N PRO A 278 13.44 10.63 -17.98
CA PRO A 278 14.90 10.64 -18.01
C PRO A 278 15.44 9.33 -18.62
N HIS A 279 16.53 9.44 -19.38
CA HIS A 279 17.21 8.29 -20.00
C HIS A 279 17.97 7.47 -18.95
N HIS A 280 18.82 8.14 -18.15
CA HIS A 280 19.55 7.54 -17.04
C HIS A 280 19.40 8.38 -15.77
N LYS A 281 19.53 7.70 -14.63
CA LYS A 281 19.51 8.29 -13.29
C LYS A 281 20.72 7.81 -12.51
N GLY A 282 21.22 8.64 -11.61
CA GLY A 282 22.28 8.27 -10.68
C GLY A 282 22.07 8.96 -9.34
N LEU A 283 22.47 8.29 -8.26
CA LEU A 283 22.35 8.80 -6.90
C LEU A 283 23.74 9.04 -6.29
N ALA A 284 23.84 10.09 -5.48
CA ALA A 284 24.93 10.32 -4.54
C ALA A 284 24.35 10.29 -3.12
N ILE A 285 24.79 9.33 -2.30
CA ILE A 285 24.36 9.20 -0.90
C ILE A 285 25.38 9.92 -0.03
N VAL A 286 25.03 11.13 0.42
CA VAL A 286 25.89 12.01 1.21
C VAL A 286 25.65 11.74 2.69
N HIS A 287 26.65 11.23 3.38
CA HIS A 287 26.60 10.81 4.78
C HIS A 287 27.10 11.91 5.70
N PHE A 288 26.36 12.17 6.76
CA PHE A 288 26.71 13.17 7.78
C PHE A 288 26.71 12.54 9.18
N ASP A 289 27.70 12.93 9.98
CA ASP A 289 27.80 12.58 11.40
C ASP A 289 26.98 13.54 12.30
N ASP A 290 26.40 14.58 11.72
CA ASP A 290 25.50 15.52 12.38
C ASP A 290 24.36 15.91 11.44
N LEU A 291 23.12 15.87 11.94
CA LEU A 291 21.92 16.15 11.14
C LEU A 291 21.91 17.60 10.65
N TYR A 292 22.26 18.56 11.52
CA TYR A 292 22.15 19.97 11.20
C TYR A 292 23.18 20.38 10.15
N HIS A 293 24.41 19.88 10.24
CA HIS A 293 25.42 20.06 9.19
C HIS A 293 24.94 19.51 7.83
N GLY A 294 24.22 18.38 7.83
CA GLY A 294 23.55 17.88 6.63
C GLY A 294 22.54 18.87 6.05
N LEU A 295 21.66 19.42 6.90
CA LEU A 295 20.66 20.41 6.48
C LEU A 295 21.29 21.74 6.00
N GLU A 296 22.36 22.21 6.66
CA GLU A 296 23.12 23.40 6.27
C GLU A 296 23.82 23.23 4.92
N SER A 297 24.11 21.99 4.53
CA SER A 297 24.75 21.67 3.26
C SER A 297 23.79 21.68 2.06
N VAL A 298 22.47 21.68 2.29
CA VAL A 298 21.46 21.58 1.22
C VAL A 298 21.60 22.70 0.16
N PRO A 299 21.74 24.00 0.52
CA PRO A 299 21.93 25.06 -0.47
C PRO A 299 23.16 24.81 -1.36
N VAL A 300 24.29 24.39 -0.77
CA VAL A 300 25.53 24.09 -1.49
C VAL A 300 25.34 22.88 -2.42
N ILE A 301 24.60 21.85 -2.00
CA ILE A 301 24.26 20.71 -2.87
C ILE A 301 23.41 21.17 -4.06
N LEU A 302 22.44 22.06 -3.84
CA LEU A 302 21.55 22.56 -4.90
C LEU A 302 22.28 23.34 -6.01
N GLU A 303 23.40 23.99 -5.70
CA GLU A 303 24.26 24.65 -6.71
C GLU A 303 24.79 23.69 -7.78
N THR A 304 24.84 22.39 -7.47
CA THR A 304 25.24 21.34 -8.42
C THR A 304 24.11 20.86 -9.33
N GLN A 305 22.93 21.48 -9.22
CA GLN A 305 21.72 21.19 -10.02
C GLN A 305 21.23 19.72 -9.94
N PRO A 306 21.01 19.16 -8.74
CA PRO A 306 20.38 17.85 -8.60
C PRO A 306 18.90 17.89 -9.03
N THR A 307 18.34 16.73 -9.32
CA THR A 307 16.91 16.57 -9.63
C THR A 307 16.04 16.37 -8.39
N ALA A 308 16.63 15.85 -7.31
CA ALA A 308 16.03 15.71 -6.00
C ALA A 308 17.10 15.65 -4.90
N VAL A 309 16.78 16.12 -3.70
CA VAL A 309 17.60 15.92 -2.48
C VAL A 309 16.66 15.50 -1.36
N GLU A 310 16.78 14.26 -0.90
CA GLU A 310 15.89 13.66 0.09
C GLU A 310 16.65 13.33 1.37
N LEU A 311 16.06 13.60 2.54
CA LEU A 311 16.65 13.24 3.84
C LEU A 311 16.12 11.89 4.32
N LEU A 312 17.03 11.06 4.82
CA LEU A 312 16.72 9.98 5.75
C LEU A 312 17.59 10.14 7.00
N ASP A 313 16.96 10.33 8.15
CA ASP A 313 17.63 10.58 9.44
C ASP A 313 18.08 9.28 10.13
N HIS A 314 18.85 9.41 11.21
CA HIS A 314 19.31 8.28 12.01
C HIS A 314 18.17 7.40 12.54
N PHE A 315 17.05 8.01 12.95
CA PHE A 315 15.90 7.26 13.46
C PHE A 315 15.27 6.40 12.35
N GLY A 316 15.05 6.96 11.16
CA GLY A 316 14.58 6.23 9.99
C GLY A 316 15.53 5.09 9.59
N LEU A 317 16.85 5.33 9.59
CA LEU A 317 17.86 4.29 9.35
C LEU A 317 17.79 3.17 10.40
N THR A 318 17.65 3.53 11.68
CA THR A 318 17.50 2.57 12.79
C THR A 318 16.24 1.72 12.64
N MET A 319 15.12 2.34 12.27
CA MET A 319 13.88 1.62 11.97
C MET A 319 14.05 0.66 10.79
N CYS A 320 14.77 1.06 9.74
CA CYS A 320 15.08 0.16 8.62
C CYS A 320 15.97 -1.01 9.03
N ARG A 321 16.99 -0.78 9.88
CA ARG A 321 17.86 -1.84 10.43
C ARG A 321 17.08 -2.84 11.30
N SER A 322 15.99 -2.42 11.93
CA SER A 322 15.17 -3.30 12.77
C SER A 322 14.34 -4.32 11.97
N VAL A 323 14.22 -4.14 10.65
CA VAL A 323 13.41 -4.99 9.77
C VAL A 323 14.32 -5.74 8.80
N PRO A 324 14.41 -7.08 8.86
CA PRO A 324 15.35 -7.88 8.05
C PRO A 324 15.28 -7.60 6.54
N ALA A 325 14.09 -7.30 6.03
CA ALA A 325 13.88 -7.01 4.62
C ALA A 325 14.60 -5.74 4.12
N TYR A 326 14.74 -4.73 4.98
CA TYR A 326 15.41 -3.47 4.65
C TYR A 326 16.86 -3.47 5.14
N ALA A 327 17.12 -4.07 6.31
CA ALA A 327 18.46 -4.22 6.87
C ALA A 327 19.46 -4.82 5.87
N ARG A 328 19.05 -5.84 5.10
CA ARG A 328 19.90 -6.47 4.06
C ARG A 328 20.23 -5.56 2.87
N LEU A 329 19.46 -4.50 2.65
CA LEU A 329 19.62 -3.57 1.53
C LEU A 329 20.61 -2.43 1.87
N LEU A 330 20.64 -2.02 3.15
CA LEU A 330 21.45 -0.89 3.61
C LEU A 330 22.95 -1.03 3.26
N PRO A 331 23.62 -2.19 3.38
CA PRO A 331 25.04 -2.33 3.06
C PRO A 331 25.39 -2.01 1.60
N SER A 332 24.40 -2.00 0.68
CA SER A 332 24.66 -1.64 -0.72
C SER A 332 24.86 -0.14 -0.95
N PHE A 333 24.52 0.72 0.01
CA PHE A 333 24.62 2.18 -0.14
C PHE A 333 24.88 2.98 1.15
N ILE A 334 24.96 2.33 2.31
CA ILE A 334 25.28 2.94 3.60
C ILE A 334 26.68 2.53 4.05
N GLU A 335 27.53 3.50 4.34
CA GLU A 335 28.83 3.30 4.99
C GLU A 335 28.79 3.82 6.44
N GLY A 336 29.27 3.00 7.39
CA GLY A 336 29.33 3.37 8.81
C GLY A 336 27.94 3.50 9.47
N ASP A 337 27.83 4.45 10.41
CA ASP A 337 26.59 4.75 11.14
C ASP A 337 26.26 6.26 11.12
N PRO A 338 25.85 6.79 9.96
CA PRO A 338 25.59 8.22 9.81
C PRO A 338 24.41 8.67 10.70
N GLN A 339 24.47 9.92 11.15
CA GLN A 339 23.35 10.57 11.85
C GLN A 339 22.27 11.09 10.87
N GLY A 340 22.61 11.20 9.60
CA GLY A 340 21.67 11.42 8.52
C GLY A 340 22.32 11.23 7.16
N ILE A 341 21.51 10.87 6.16
CA ILE A 341 21.94 10.84 4.77
C ILE A 341 21.09 11.79 3.93
N LEU A 342 21.73 12.45 2.97
CA LEU A 342 21.05 13.12 1.87
C LEU A 342 21.20 12.25 0.61
N ILE A 343 20.06 11.82 0.08
CA ILE A 343 19.96 11.07 -1.17
C ILE A 343 19.78 12.09 -2.28
N THR A 344 20.85 12.35 -3.02
CA THR A 344 20.90 13.35 -4.10
C THR A 344 20.82 12.67 -5.46
N GLU A 345 19.78 12.94 -6.24
CA GLU A 345 19.60 12.36 -7.58
C GLU A 345 20.05 13.31 -8.69
N TYR A 346 20.58 12.74 -9.76
CA TYR A 346 20.86 13.42 -11.02
C TYR A 346 20.30 12.63 -12.21
N TYR A 347 19.85 13.34 -13.24
CA TYR A 347 19.60 12.77 -14.56
C TYR A 347 20.83 12.91 -15.46
N GLY A 348 20.96 12.01 -16.43
CA GLY A 348 22.01 12.06 -17.45
C GLY A 348 21.67 11.20 -18.66
N GLU A 349 22.48 11.33 -19.70
CA GLU A 349 22.35 10.58 -20.95
C GLU A 349 23.09 9.24 -20.89
N ASN A 350 24.05 9.08 -19.99
CA ASN A 350 24.82 7.85 -19.76
C ASN A 350 25.53 7.84 -18.39
N ASP A 351 26.08 6.68 -18.01
CA ASP A 351 26.79 6.47 -16.74
C ASP A 351 28.01 7.38 -16.54
N ALA A 352 28.73 7.75 -17.61
CA ALA A 352 29.92 8.59 -17.50
C ALA A 352 29.54 10.03 -17.10
N GLU A 353 28.47 10.57 -17.68
CA GLU A 353 27.91 11.87 -17.29
C GLU A 353 27.44 11.85 -15.83
N LEU A 354 26.73 10.80 -15.41
CA LEU A 354 26.27 10.67 -14.03
C LEU A 354 27.44 10.62 -13.04
N ARG A 355 28.49 9.85 -13.34
CA ARG A 355 29.72 9.83 -12.51
C ARG A 355 30.36 11.21 -12.43
N SER A 356 30.45 11.93 -13.55
CA SER A 356 30.97 13.29 -13.58
C SER A 356 30.14 14.25 -12.70
N LYS A 357 28.81 14.12 -12.65
CA LYS A 357 27.95 14.93 -11.78
C LYS A 357 28.18 14.61 -10.29
N VAL A 358 28.31 13.32 -9.94
CA VAL A 358 28.64 12.92 -8.57
C VAL A 358 30.05 13.38 -8.15
N ASP A 359 31.02 13.33 -9.07
CA ASP A 359 32.37 13.83 -8.82
C ASP A 359 32.40 15.35 -8.66
N HIS A 360 31.62 16.08 -9.48
CA HIS A 360 31.41 17.51 -9.31
C HIS A 360 30.85 17.84 -7.93
N LEU A 361 29.80 17.13 -7.48
CA LEU A 361 29.26 17.28 -6.13
C LEU A 361 30.34 17.10 -5.05
N ARG A 362 31.16 16.05 -5.16
CA ARG A 362 32.24 15.79 -4.20
C ARG A 362 33.26 16.92 -4.13
N VAL A 363 33.69 17.43 -5.29
CA VAL A 363 34.64 18.55 -5.37
C VAL A 363 34.01 19.83 -4.82
N HIS A 364 32.77 20.11 -5.19
CA HIS A 364 32.04 21.32 -4.78
C HIS A 364 31.82 21.38 -3.27
N LEU A 365 31.40 20.26 -2.64
CA LEU A 365 31.27 20.19 -1.19
C LEU A 365 32.60 20.42 -0.48
N LYS A 366 33.68 19.80 -0.96
CA LYS A 366 35.03 19.99 -0.41
C LYS A 366 35.52 21.44 -0.51
N GLN A 367 35.26 22.10 -1.64
CA GLN A 367 35.64 23.50 -1.86
C GLN A 367 34.88 24.46 -0.95
N ASN A 368 33.64 24.13 -0.59
CA ASN A 368 32.81 24.89 0.34
C ASN A 368 32.97 24.44 1.81
N GLY A 369 33.97 23.61 2.13
CA GLY A 369 34.28 23.20 3.50
C GLY A 369 33.33 22.17 4.12
N VAL A 370 32.42 21.59 3.33
CA VAL A 370 31.50 20.54 3.79
C VAL A 370 32.22 19.20 3.87
N GLN A 371 32.28 18.64 5.06
CA GLN A 371 32.86 17.31 5.30
C GLN A 371 31.75 16.26 5.28
N ALA A 372 31.77 15.39 4.27
CA ALA A 372 30.82 14.28 4.13
C ALA A 372 31.42 13.11 3.34
N THR A 373 30.98 11.89 3.67
CA THR A 373 31.28 10.69 2.87
C THR A 373 30.22 10.54 1.78
N ILE A 374 30.63 10.28 0.54
CA ILE A 374 29.71 10.19 -0.61
C ILE A 374 29.82 8.82 -1.26
N VAL A 375 28.74 8.04 -1.17
CA VAL A 375 28.61 6.73 -1.83
C VAL A 375 27.83 6.91 -3.14
N PRO A 376 28.46 6.69 -4.31
CA PRO A 376 27.76 6.73 -5.59
C PRO A 376 26.93 5.47 -5.82
N ALA A 377 25.66 5.64 -6.22
CA ALA A 377 24.79 4.54 -6.66
C ALA A 377 24.35 4.79 -8.11
N ILE A 378 25.18 4.33 -9.04
CA ILE A 378 24.94 4.39 -10.49
C ILE A 378 24.27 3.10 -11.00
N ASP A 379 24.53 1.96 -10.38
CA ASP A 379 23.87 0.70 -10.72
C ASP A 379 22.35 0.79 -10.43
N PRO A 380 21.48 0.55 -11.44
CA PRO A 380 20.03 0.54 -11.26
C PRO A 380 19.53 -0.35 -10.11
N ALA A 381 20.19 -1.47 -9.82
CA ALA A 381 19.82 -2.35 -8.73
C ALA A 381 20.05 -1.69 -7.35
N VAL A 382 21.19 -0.99 -7.19
CA VAL A 382 21.49 -0.24 -5.96
C VAL A 382 20.54 0.95 -5.83
N GLN A 383 20.24 1.65 -6.93
CA GLN A 383 19.26 2.75 -6.92
C GLN A 383 17.88 2.26 -6.46
N ALA A 384 17.44 1.09 -6.93
CA ALA A 384 16.19 0.50 -6.51
C ALA A 384 16.16 0.20 -5.00
N ASN A 385 17.28 -0.28 -4.44
CA ASN A 385 17.42 -0.48 -2.99
C ASN A 385 17.28 0.83 -2.20
N VAL A 386 17.95 1.90 -2.64
CA VAL A 386 17.88 3.23 -2.01
C VAL A 386 16.44 3.74 -2.00
N TRP A 387 15.78 3.74 -3.16
CA TRP A 387 14.41 4.23 -3.30
C TRP A 387 13.40 3.38 -2.54
N LEU A 388 13.59 2.06 -2.46
CA LEU A 388 12.77 1.18 -1.65
C LEU A 388 12.88 1.54 -0.16
N VAL A 389 14.10 1.70 0.37
CA VAL A 389 14.32 2.10 1.76
C VAL A 389 13.75 3.50 2.04
N ARG A 390 14.01 4.48 1.18
CA ARG A 390 13.51 5.86 1.35
C ARG A 390 11.98 5.94 1.29
N LYS A 391 11.33 5.14 0.44
CA LYS A 391 9.87 5.13 0.29
C LYS A 391 9.17 4.48 1.48
N GLU A 392 9.76 3.41 2.03
CA GLU A 392 9.14 2.61 3.10
C GLU A 392 9.47 3.13 4.51
N SER A 393 10.55 3.90 4.70
CA SER A 393 10.99 4.42 5.99
C SER A 393 9.89 5.19 6.74
N LEU A 394 9.10 6.03 6.06
CA LEU A 394 7.97 6.75 6.66
C LEU A 394 7.01 5.79 7.34
N GLY A 395 6.62 4.74 6.62
CA GLY A 395 5.61 3.87 7.13
C GLY A 395 6.11 2.92 8.20
N LEU A 396 7.42 2.62 8.21
CA LEU A 396 8.10 2.00 9.36
C LEU A 396 8.04 2.90 10.60
N VAL A 397 8.30 4.21 10.46
CA VAL A 397 8.12 5.17 11.56
C VAL A 397 6.67 5.19 12.03
N MET A 398 5.69 5.13 11.12
CA MET A 398 4.27 5.01 11.48
C MET A 398 3.89 3.68 12.12
N SER A 399 4.75 2.66 12.04
CA SER A 399 4.52 1.33 12.60
C SER A 399 5.00 1.16 14.05
N LEU A 400 5.40 2.26 14.71
CA LEU A 400 5.74 2.25 16.13
C LEU A 400 4.62 1.64 16.98
N ARG A 401 4.97 0.67 17.82
CA ARG A 401 4.01 -0.05 18.68
C ARG A 401 3.68 0.76 19.93
N GLY A 402 2.43 0.64 20.39
CA GLY A 402 1.89 1.37 21.54
C GLY A 402 1.04 2.59 21.16
N ASP A 403 0.63 3.36 22.18
CA ASP A 403 -0.35 4.44 22.04
C ASP A 403 0.27 5.79 21.61
N HIS A 404 1.58 5.99 21.80
CA HIS A 404 2.26 7.16 21.27
C HIS A 404 2.60 6.91 19.80
N LYS A 405 2.02 7.71 18.90
CA LYS A 405 2.17 7.58 17.46
C LYS A 405 2.74 8.86 16.86
N PRO A 406 3.52 8.79 15.77
CA PRO A 406 3.95 9.97 15.02
C PRO A 406 2.75 10.58 14.28
N ILE A 407 2.22 11.68 14.79
CA ILE A 407 1.00 12.32 14.30
C ILE A 407 1.33 13.28 13.13
N PRO A 408 0.67 13.14 11.96
CA PRO A 408 0.78 14.10 10.86
C PRO A 408 -0.03 15.37 11.20
N MET A 409 0.64 16.36 11.80
CA MET A 409 0.06 17.68 12.08
C MET A 409 0.92 18.86 11.60
N ILE A 410 2.25 18.79 11.76
CA ILE A 410 3.21 19.84 11.37
C ILE A 410 4.12 19.43 10.21
N GLU A 411 3.86 18.27 9.60
CA GLU A 411 4.76 17.61 8.68
C GLU A 411 4.86 18.30 7.32
N ASP A 412 3.96 19.21 6.98
CA ASP A 412 3.89 19.80 5.64
C ASP A 412 4.46 21.23 5.57
N MET A 413 5.11 21.67 6.65
CA MET A 413 5.68 23.01 6.73
C MET A 413 6.98 23.07 5.91
N ALA A 414 7.18 24.17 5.19
CA ALA A 414 8.38 24.40 4.39
C ALA A 414 8.95 25.79 4.64
N VAL A 415 10.27 25.91 4.60
CA VAL A 415 11.01 27.17 4.74
C VAL A 415 12.03 27.27 3.60
N PRO A 416 12.54 28.47 3.27
CA PRO A 416 13.71 28.59 2.40
C PRO A 416 14.86 27.70 2.89
N VAL A 417 15.58 27.05 1.96
CA VAL A 417 16.55 25.99 2.25
C VAL A 417 17.71 26.48 3.13
N GLU A 418 18.07 27.76 3.02
CA GLU A 418 19.07 28.45 3.85
C GLU A 418 18.66 28.56 5.32
N HIS A 419 17.38 28.37 5.64
CA HIS A 419 16.84 28.45 7.00
C HIS A 419 16.46 27.08 7.57
N LEU A 420 16.61 26.01 6.79
CA LEU A 420 16.12 24.67 7.12
C LEU A 420 16.69 24.13 8.43
N ALA A 421 18.02 24.21 8.61
CA ALA A 421 18.67 23.75 9.84
C ALA A 421 18.21 24.54 11.08
N ALA A 422 18.19 25.88 10.98
CA ALA A 422 17.79 26.76 12.07
C ALA A 422 16.31 26.59 12.46
N TYR A 423 15.43 26.38 11.48
CA TYR A 423 14.02 26.06 11.70
C TYR A 423 13.88 24.77 12.50
N ILE A 424 14.53 23.70 12.04
CA ILE A 424 14.43 22.39 12.68
C ILE A 424 14.96 22.41 14.10
N GLN A 425 16.15 22.99 14.33
CA GLN A 425 16.73 23.11 15.66
C GLN A 425 15.77 23.74 16.68
N LYS A 426 15.02 24.78 16.27
CA LYS A 426 14.01 25.43 17.12
C LYS A 426 12.77 24.57 17.33
N VAL A 427 12.29 23.87 16.29
CA VAL A 427 11.19 22.90 16.40
C VAL A 427 11.56 21.76 17.36
N GLU A 428 12.77 21.22 17.27
CA GLU A 428 13.23 20.17 18.18
C GLU A 428 13.30 20.66 19.62
N ALA A 429 13.84 21.87 19.83
CA ALA A 429 13.92 22.48 21.14
C ALA A 429 12.54 22.64 21.76
N PHE A 430 11.58 23.17 21.00
CA PHE A 430 10.20 23.35 21.48
C PHE A 430 9.51 22.02 21.77
N CYS A 431 9.65 21.01 20.89
CA CYS A 431 9.08 19.69 21.14
C CYS A 431 9.69 19.04 22.39
N ARG A 432 11.00 19.21 22.62
CA ARG A 432 11.70 18.71 23.82
C ARG A 432 11.20 19.39 25.09
N GLU A 433 10.99 20.71 25.08
CA GLU A 433 10.38 21.45 26.20
C GLU A 433 8.97 20.94 26.55
N HIS A 434 8.22 20.50 25.54
CA HIS A 434 6.91 19.85 25.70
C HIS A 434 6.98 18.32 25.89
N HIS A 435 8.17 17.77 26.19
CA HIS A 435 8.42 16.34 26.40
C HIS A 435 7.89 15.44 25.27
N THR A 436 8.02 15.91 24.03
CA THR A 436 7.52 15.24 22.84
C THR A 436 8.67 14.86 21.93
N LYS A 437 8.80 13.56 21.64
CA LYS A 437 9.76 13.06 20.64
C LYS A 437 9.23 13.35 19.23
N ILE A 438 10.12 13.46 18.27
CA ILE A 438 9.78 13.72 16.87
C ILE A 438 10.58 12.76 15.98
N GLY A 439 10.04 12.45 14.80
CA GLY A 439 10.74 11.74 13.74
C GLY A 439 10.69 12.54 12.44
N TYR A 440 11.69 12.35 11.57
CA TYR A 440 11.84 13.09 10.31
C TYR A 440 11.92 12.18 9.09
N TYR A 441 11.49 12.72 7.96
CA TYR A 441 11.85 12.28 6.60
C TYR A 441 11.49 13.45 5.67
N ALA A 442 12.15 13.63 4.52
CA ALA A 442 11.97 14.93 3.85
C ALA A 442 12.31 15.03 2.38
N HIS A 443 11.78 16.12 1.81
CA HIS A 443 12.17 16.76 0.55
C HIS A 443 13.10 17.94 0.84
N ALA A 444 14.34 17.65 1.20
CA ALA A 444 15.31 18.67 1.62
C ALA A 444 15.53 19.73 0.53
N SER A 445 15.55 19.32 -0.74
CA SER A 445 15.70 20.22 -1.89
C SER A 445 14.62 21.30 -2.01
N ALA A 446 13.44 21.06 -1.44
CA ALA A 446 12.34 22.01 -1.44
C ALA A 446 12.16 22.75 -0.10
N GLY A 447 13.05 22.52 0.87
CA GLY A 447 12.94 23.13 2.19
C GLY A 447 11.76 22.63 3.03
N CYS A 448 11.19 21.47 2.68
CA CYS A 448 10.09 20.83 3.40
C CYS A 448 10.59 19.57 4.11
N LEU A 449 10.70 19.60 5.45
CA LEU A 449 10.91 18.40 6.25
C LEU A 449 9.61 17.92 6.89
N HIS A 450 9.28 16.65 6.69
CA HIS A 450 8.14 16.03 7.33
C HIS A 450 8.46 15.67 8.78
N VAL A 451 8.26 16.63 9.68
CA VAL A 451 8.38 16.46 11.13
C VAL A 451 7.09 15.89 11.70
N ARG A 452 7.17 14.80 12.46
CA ARG A 452 5.99 14.21 13.13
C ARG A 452 6.20 14.02 14.62
N PRO A 453 5.46 14.78 15.45
CA PRO A 453 5.49 14.59 16.89
C PRO A 453 4.81 13.31 17.37
N HIS A 454 5.45 12.64 18.32
CA HIS A 454 5.00 11.40 18.92
C HIS A 454 4.04 11.72 20.08
N LEU A 455 2.74 11.62 19.81
CA LEU A 455 1.69 11.98 20.76
C LEU A 455 0.71 10.82 20.93
N ASN A 456 0.09 10.75 22.10
CA ASN A 456 -1.02 9.85 22.38
C ASN A 456 -2.35 10.62 22.36
N THR A 457 -3.09 10.56 21.25
CA THR A 457 -4.40 11.24 21.14
C THR A 457 -5.49 10.66 22.06
N LYS A 458 -5.25 9.50 22.67
CA LYS A 458 -6.12 8.91 23.70
C LYS A 458 -5.93 9.57 25.08
N SER A 459 -4.90 10.40 25.24
CA SER A 459 -4.62 11.17 26.45
C SER A 459 -5.05 12.62 26.26
N ALA A 460 -5.85 13.15 27.19
CA ALA A 460 -6.24 14.56 27.18
C ALA A 460 -5.04 15.52 27.29
N GLN A 461 -3.98 15.11 27.99
CA GLN A 461 -2.76 15.91 28.16
C GLN A 461 -2.01 16.08 26.83
N ASP A 462 -1.83 14.99 26.07
CA ASP A 462 -1.14 15.05 24.78
C ASP A 462 -2.00 15.69 23.71
N LEU A 463 -3.32 15.48 23.76
CA LEU A 463 -4.27 16.15 22.88
C LEU A 463 -4.17 17.68 23.00
N ALA A 464 -4.01 18.20 24.21
CA ALA A 464 -3.84 19.65 24.46
C ALA A 464 -2.51 20.21 23.90
N LYS A 465 -1.50 19.37 23.65
CA LYS A 465 -0.24 19.81 23.03
C LYS A 465 -0.38 20.06 21.53
N MET A 466 -1.33 19.41 20.85
CA MET A 466 -1.41 19.46 19.38
C MET A 466 -1.57 20.89 18.82
N PRO A 467 -2.52 21.72 19.29
CA PRO A 467 -2.65 23.08 18.77
C PRO A 467 -1.43 23.95 19.11
N VAL A 468 -0.86 23.77 20.31
CA VAL A 468 0.30 24.55 20.79
C VAL A 468 1.53 24.30 19.92
N LEU A 469 1.87 23.04 19.67
CA LEU A 469 2.99 22.64 18.82
C LEU A 469 2.77 23.12 17.38
N THR A 470 1.56 22.95 16.85
CA THR A 470 1.25 23.32 15.47
C THR A 470 1.33 24.82 15.25
N GLN A 471 0.72 25.61 16.14
CA GLN A 471 0.76 27.07 16.07
C GLN A 471 2.19 27.60 16.16
N PHE A 472 3.00 27.09 17.10
CA PHE A 472 4.40 27.47 17.20
C PHE A 472 5.17 27.22 15.90
N CYS A 473 5.02 26.02 15.33
CA CYS A 473 5.74 25.64 14.11
C CYS A 473 5.27 26.47 12.89
N ALA A 474 3.98 26.81 12.82
CA ALA A 474 3.43 27.67 11.77
C ALA A 474 3.94 29.10 11.89
N ASP A 475 3.87 29.70 13.07
CA ASP A 475 4.39 31.05 13.33
C ASP A 475 5.89 31.13 13.03
N LEU A 476 6.65 30.09 13.43
CA LEU A 476 8.08 29.99 13.16
C LEU A 476 8.37 29.86 11.66
N ALA A 477 7.65 29.02 10.93
CA ALA A 477 7.81 28.88 9.48
C ALA A 477 7.54 30.22 8.77
N GLY A 478 6.47 30.92 9.17
CA GLY A 478 6.15 32.25 8.66
C GLY A 478 7.26 33.27 8.92
N SER A 479 7.91 33.23 10.09
CA SER A 479 9.04 34.13 10.42
C SER A 479 10.28 33.94 9.52
N TYR A 480 10.42 32.78 8.88
CA TYR A 480 11.46 32.48 7.90
C TYR A 480 10.99 32.68 6.44
N GLY A 481 9.80 33.24 6.21
CA GLY A 481 9.22 33.38 4.87
C GLY A 481 8.70 32.07 4.27
N GLY A 482 8.50 31.06 5.11
CA GLY A 482 8.00 29.73 4.76
C GLY A 482 6.49 29.64 4.61
N VAL A 483 5.98 28.41 4.50
CA VAL A 483 4.57 28.06 4.41
C VAL A 483 4.18 26.97 5.41
N MET A 484 2.89 26.97 5.79
CA MET A 484 2.31 25.94 6.64
C MET A 484 1.93 24.66 5.87
N SER A 485 1.54 24.78 4.61
CA SER A 485 1.26 23.66 3.72
C SER A 485 2.02 23.78 2.40
N SER A 486 2.95 22.84 2.20
CA SER A 486 3.77 22.73 1.00
C SER A 486 3.13 21.84 -0.07
N GLU A 487 2.56 20.69 0.31
CA GLU A 487 2.05 19.71 -0.67
C GLU A 487 0.81 18.88 -0.26
N HIS A 488 0.46 18.84 1.04
CA HIS A 488 -0.64 18.00 1.55
C HIS A 488 -2.00 18.73 1.58
N GLY A 489 -2.02 20.05 1.32
CA GLY A 489 -3.17 20.93 1.52
C GLY A 489 -3.33 21.35 2.98
N ASP A 490 -4.24 22.28 3.23
CA ASP A 490 -4.58 22.76 4.56
C ASP A 490 -5.43 21.72 5.31
N GLY A 491 -6.52 21.28 4.68
CA GLY A 491 -7.55 20.45 5.29
C GLY A 491 -7.95 20.89 6.70
N ARG A 492 -8.25 19.90 7.53
CA ARG A 492 -8.60 20.06 8.96
C ARG A 492 -7.36 20.19 9.85
N ALA A 493 -6.24 19.61 9.41
CA ALA A 493 -4.99 19.66 10.16
C ALA A 493 -4.46 21.09 10.27
N ARG A 494 -4.54 21.90 9.21
CA ARG A 494 -3.90 23.22 9.18
C ARG A 494 -4.85 24.37 8.92
N GLY A 495 -5.98 24.14 8.25
CA GLY A 495 -6.88 25.21 7.82
C GLY A 495 -7.43 26.10 8.95
N TRP A 496 -7.49 25.58 10.18
CA TRP A 496 -7.88 26.33 11.38
C TRP A 496 -6.92 27.49 11.72
N LEU A 497 -5.69 27.46 11.20
CA LEU A 497 -4.68 28.52 11.35
C LEU A 497 -4.60 29.46 10.14
N ASN A 498 -5.37 29.23 9.08
CA ASN A 498 -5.22 30.00 7.83
C ASN A 498 -5.39 31.51 8.03
N GLU A 499 -6.38 31.96 8.80
CA GLU A 499 -6.57 33.39 9.08
C GLU A 499 -5.37 34.00 9.82
N ARG A 500 -4.80 33.26 10.78
CA ARG A 500 -3.61 33.71 11.51
C ARG A 500 -2.38 33.76 10.61
N PHE A 501 -2.21 32.75 9.75
CA PHE A 501 -1.01 32.59 8.94
C PHE A 501 -0.96 33.54 7.74
N PHE A 502 -2.06 33.66 6.99
CA PHE A 502 -2.18 34.54 5.82
C PHE A 502 -2.56 35.98 6.16
N GLY A 503 -2.99 36.23 7.41
CA GLY A 503 -3.56 37.49 7.83
C GLY A 503 -5.04 37.62 7.43
N THR A 504 -5.76 38.47 8.16
CA THR A 504 -7.20 38.65 8.01
C THR A 504 -7.61 39.07 6.61
N ASP A 505 -6.91 40.03 6.00
CA ASP A 505 -7.32 40.60 4.71
C ASP A 505 -7.29 39.56 3.58
N LEU A 506 -6.18 38.83 3.42
CA LEU A 506 -6.06 37.78 2.40
C LEU A 506 -7.01 36.61 2.71
N TYR A 507 -7.18 36.24 3.98
CA TYR A 507 -8.14 35.21 4.37
C TYR A 507 -9.59 35.58 4.03
N GLN A 508 -9.99 36.85 4.20
CA GLN A 508 -11.33 37.29 3.76
C GLN A 508 -11.48 37.20 2.23
N LEU A 509 -10.42 37.44 1.45
CA LEU A 509 -10.46 37.19 0.00
C LEU A 509 -10.67 35.71 -0.30
N PHE A 510 -10.06 34.79 0.45
CA PHE A 510 -10.34 33.36 0.30
C PHE A 510 -11.81 33.03 0.57
N ARG A 511 -12.42 33.65 1.58
CA ARG A 511 -13.86 33.47 1.86
C ARG A 511 -14.72 34.01 0.73
N GLN A 512 -14.33 35.12 0.11
CA GLN A 512 -15.02 35.65 -1.08
C GLN A 512 -14.89 34.71 -2.29
N VAL A 513 -13.70 34.15 -2.53
CA VAL A 513 -13.49 33.11 -3.57
C VAL A 513 -14.42 31.93 -3.33
N LYS A 514 -14.47 31.42 -2.09
CA LYS A 514 -15.38 30.32 -1.73
C LYS A 514 -16.84 30.68 -2.00
N ALA A 515 -17.28 31.86 -1.59
CA ALA A 515 -18.65 32.33 -1.80
C ALA A 515 -19.00 32.53 -3.29
N ALA A 516 -18.02 32.91 -4.12
CA ALA A 516 -18.20 33.07 -5.56
C ALA A 516 -18.50 31.75 -6.26
N PHE A 517 -17.77 30.69 -5.91
CA PHE A 517 -17.96 29.36 -6.49
C PHE A 517 -19.10 28.56 -5.85
N ASP A 518 -19.37 28.81 -4.56
CA ASP A 518 -20.31 28.03 -3.77
C ASP A 518 -21.08 28.90 -2.76
N PRO A 519 -22.08 29.66 -3.24
CA PRO A 519 -22.83 30.62 -2.43
C PRO A 519 -23.57 30.00 -1.24
N TYR A 520 -23.81 28.69 -1.26
CA TYR A 520 -24.54 27.95 -0.23
C TYR A 520 -23.63 27.06 0.63
N ASN A 521 -22.31 27.11 0.42
CA ASN A 521 -21.31 26.33 1.15
C ASN A 521 -21.58 24.82 1.15
N LEU A 522 -21.90 24.26 -0.02
CA LEU A 522 -22.18 22.83 -0.24
C LEU A 522 -20.93 22.02 -0.60
N MET A 523 -19.95 22.60 -1.27
CA MET A 523 -18.76 21.93 -1.76
C MET A 523 -17.70 21.79 -0.65
N ASN A 524 -17.52 20.57 -0.13
CA ASN A 524 -16.57 20.19 0.91
C ASN A 524 -16.40 21.21 2.06
N PRO A 525 -17.49 21.64 2.74
CA PRO A 525 -17.46 22.73 3.70
C PRO A 525 -16.51 22.48 4.88
N GLY A 526 -15.94 23.56 5.42
CA GLY A 526 -15.02 23.50 6.56
C GLY A 526 -13.60 23.01 6.20
N ASN A 527 -13.18 23.26 4.96
CA ASN A 527 -11.79 23.12 4.49
C ASN A 527 -11.37 24.42 3.78
N VAL A 528 -10.07 24.75 3.84
CA VAL A 528 -9.45 26.02 3.38
C VAL A 528 -9.96 27.27 4.11
N VAL A 529 -11.27 27.45 4.24
CA VAL A 529 -11.93 28.53 4.97
C VAL A 529 -12.97 27.98 5.94
N ASP A 530 -13.24 28.73 7.00
CA ASP A 530 -14.21 28.42 8.05
C ASP A 530 -13.97 27.01 8.66
N VAL A 531 -12.71 26.64 8.83
CA VAL A 531 -12.28 25.35 9.37
C VAL A 531 -12.40 25.33 10.90
N GLY A 532 -12.96 24.24 11.44
CA GLY A 532 -13.09 24.01 12.89
C GLY A 532 -11.76 23.73 13.59
N SER A 533 -11.80 23.34 14.88
CA SER A 533 -10.57 23.07 15.63
C SER A 533 -9.82 21.85 15.08
N MET A 534 -8.48 21.88 15.13
CA MET A 534 -7.63 20.72 14.81
C MET A 534 -8.00 19.46 15.60
N THR A 535 -8.53 19.62 16.82
CA THR A 535 -8.85 18.49 17.70
C THR A 535 -10.28 17.97 17.52
N ASP A 536 -11.06 18.57 16.63
CA ASP A 536 -12.41 18.10 16.32
C ASP A 536 -12.35 16.86 15.41
N HIS A 537 -13.33 15.97 15.55
CA HIS A 537 -13.51 14.80 14.67
C HIS A 537 -12.29 13.87 14.55
N LEU A 538 -11.44 13.78 15.58
CA LEU A 538 -10.34 12.82 15.59
C LEU A 538 -10.85 11.37 15.55
N ARG A 539 -10.21 10.56 14.72
CA ARG A 539 -10.46 9.12 14.52
C ARG A 539 -10.28 8.33 15.81
N VAL A 540 -9.30 8.72 16.62
CA VAL A 540 -9.02 8.17 17.95
C VAL A 540 -8.76 9.34 18.88
N ALA A 541 -9.58 9.49 19.92
CA ALA A 541 -9.49 10.58 20.89
C ALA A 541 -9.94 10.15 22.29
N ALA A 542 -9.55 10.94 23.30
CA ALA A 542 -10.01 10.81 24.68
C ALA A 542 -11.49 11.27 24.84
N PRO A 543 -12.28 10.69 25.78
CA PRO A 543 -11.96 9.49 26.55
C PRO A 543 -12.02 8.24 25.67
N TYR A 544 -11.00 7.39 25.77
CA TYR A 544 -10.89 6.18 24.97
C TYR A 544 -11.13 4.94 25.83
N ARG A 545 -12.17 4.17 25.51
CA ARG A 545 -12.56 2.95 26.23
C ARG A 545 -12.87 1.83 25.24
N PRO A 546 -11.88 0.97 24.91
CA PRO A 546 -12.12 -0.11 23.98
C PRO A 546 -12.95 -1.23 24.63
N LEU A 547 -13.57 -2.05 23.80
CA LEU A 547 -14.26 -3.26 24.25
C LEU A 547 -13.30 -4.19 24.99
N PRO A 548 -13.66 -4.68 26.19
CA PRO A 548 -12.88 -5.69 26.87
C PRO A 548 -13.04 -7.03 26.16
N LEU A 549 -11.94 -7.60 25.67
CA LEU A 549 -11.91 -8.90 25.00
C LEU A 549 -10.87 -9.80 25.65
N THR A 550 -11.19 -11.09 25.76
CA THR A 550 -10.22 -12.12 26.13
C THR A 550 -9.53 -12.63 24.88
N GLU A 551 -8.27 -12.27 24.70
CA GLU A 551 -7.49 -12.64 23.52
C GLU A 551 -7.27 -14.16 23.45
N LYS A 552 -7.49 -14.75 22.27
CA LYS A 552 -7.30 -16.18 21.99
C LYS A 552 -5.90 -16.47 21.43
N LEU A 553 -5.30 -15.49 20.77
CA LEU A 553 -3.94 -15.49 20.27
C LEU A 553 -3.06 -14.52 21.07
N ASP A 554 -1.74 -14.66 20.96
CA ASP A 554 -0.83 -13.71 21.61
C ASP A 554 -0.68 -12.41 20.82
N PHE A 555 -1.24 -11.32 21.35
CA PHE A 555 -1.01 -9.95 20.85
C PHE A 555 -0.04 -9.14 21.72
N SER A 556 0.77 -9.79 22.57
CA SER A 556 1.75 -9.11 23.43
C SER A 556 2.69 -8.17 22.65
N GLY A 557 3.20 -8.60 21.50
CA GLY A 557 4.06 -7.79 20.62
C GLY A 557 3.37 -6.57 19.99
N ASP A 558 2.04 -6.61 19.89
CA ASP A 558 1.21 -5.48 19.44
C ASP A 558 0.68 -4.63 20.62
N GLN A 559 0.97 -5.05 21.87
CA GLN A 559 0.41 -4.52 23.10
C GLN A 559 -1.13 -4.67 23.18
N GLY A 560 -1.66 -5.75 22.59
CA GLY A 560 -3.06 -6.13 22.62
C GLY A 560 -3.79 -6.03 21.28
N PHE A 561 -4.89 -6.76 21.15
CA PHE A 561 -5.64 -6.94 19.90
C PHE A 561 -6.15 -5.62 19.31
N VAL A 562 -6.68 -4.73 20.15
CA VAL A 562 -7.18 -3.43 19.71
C VAL A 562 -6.07 -2.59 19.09
N ARG A 563 -4.89 -2.55 19.72
CA ARG A 563 -3.73 -1.82 19.20
C ARG A 563 -3.20 -2.46 17.91
N ALA A 564 -3.30 -3.78 17.77
CA ALA A 564 -2.98 -4.47 16.51
C ALA A 564 -3.89 -4.02 15.35
N VAL A 565 -5.19 -3.85 15.59
CA VAL A 565 -6.14 -3.29 14.61
C VAL A 565 -5.82 -1.83 14.29
N GLU A 566 -5.45 -1.04 15.30
CA GLU A 566 -5.11 0.39 15.17
C GLU A 566 -3.78 0.67 14.47
N MET A 567 -2.96 -0.35 14.20
CA MET A 567 -1.78 -0.22 13.35
C MET A 567 -2.12 0.31 11.96
N CYS A 568 -3.34 0.07 11.47
CA CYS A 568 -3.77 0.66 10.22
C CYS A 568 -3.91 2.18 10.35
N ASN A 569 -2.95 2.90 9.77
CA ASN A 569 -2.91 4.37 9.76
C ASN A 569 -3.88 5.02 8.75
N GLY A 570 -4.52 4.26 7.87
CA GLY A 570 -5.46 4.77 6.85
C GLY A 570 -4.82 5.13 5.50
N SER A 571 -3.51 4.96 5.33
CA SER A 571 -2.74 5.33 4.12
C SER A 571 -3.29 4.77 2.81
N GLY A 572 -4.02 3.66 2.85
CA GLY A 572 -4.66 3.08 1.66
C GLY A 572 -3.69 2.36 0.72
N VAL A 573 -2.48 1.97 1.16
CA VAL A 573 -1.52 1.20 0.33
C VAL A 573 -2.16 -0.09 -0.20
N CYS A 574 -3.10 -0.68 0.55
CA CYS A 574 -3.88 -1.84 0.13
C CYS A 574 -4.82 -1.59 -1.07
N ARG A 575 -4.94 -0.34 -1.55
CA ARG A 575 -5.68 0.04 -2.77
C ARG A 575 -4.82 0.08 -4.03
N LYS A 576 -3.50 -0.11 -3.93
CA LYS A 576 -2.63 -0.19 -5.11
C LYS A 576 -3.07 -1.34 -6.00
N THR A 577 -2.95 -1.19 -7.32
CA THR A 577 -3.39 -2.23 -8.27
C THR A 577 -2.37 -2.58 -9.36
N THR A 578 -1.28 -1.83 -9.45
CA THR A 578 -0.26 -1.95 -10.48
C THR A 578 0.89 -2.89 -10.13
N THR A 579 1.12 -3.23 -8.87
CA THR A 579 2.21 -4.13 -8.48
C THR A 579 2.01 -4.70 -7.07
N GLY A 580 2.70 -5.80 -6.77
CA GLY A 580 2.76 -6.42 -5.44
C GLY A 580 1.58 -7.34 -5.12
N THR A 581 1.66 -7.90 -3.92
CA THR A 581 0.75 -8.91 -3.36
C THR A 581 -0.46 -8.28 -2.68
N MET A 582 -0.29 -7.14 -2.00
CA MET A 582 -1.35 -6.53 -1.21
C MET A 582 -2.24 -5.60 -2.06
N CYS A 583 -3.58 -5.70 -2.05
CA CYS A 583 -4.46 -6.66 -1.39
C CYS A 583 -5.24 -7.42 -2.47
N PRO A 584 -5.19 -8.77 -2.56
CA PRO A 584 -5.75 -9.49 -3.70
C PRO A 584 -7.26 -9.28 -3.87
N SER A 585 -8.01 -9.19 -2.78
CA SER A 585 -9.47 -9.01 -2.85
C SER A 585 -9.86 -7.59 -3.25
N PHE A 586 -9.19 -6.54 -2.75
CA PHE A 586 -9.39 -5.19 -3.27
C PHE A 586 -9.01 -5.12 -4.76
N MET A 587 -7.87 -5.68 -5.15
CA MET A 587 -7.40 -5.68 -6.53
C MET A 587 -8.39 -6.34 -7.50
N ALA A 588 -9.16 -7.33 -7.04
CA ALA A 588 -10.16 -8.05 -7.83
C ALA A 588 -11.57 -7.42 -7.78
N THR A 589 -11.93 -6.76 -6.67
CA THR A 589 -13.28 -6.18 -6.48
C THR A 589 -13.34 -4.68 -6.70
N ARG A 590 -12.24 -3.95 -6.47
CA ARG A 590 -12.16 -2.49 -6.33
C ARG A 590 -12.99 -1.91 -5.18
N GLU A 591 -13.45 -2.76 -4.24
CA GLU A 591 -14.31 -2.35 -3.13
C GLU A 591 -13.52 -2.06 -1.86
N GLU A 592 -13.74 -0.89 -1.24
CA GLU A 592 -13.02 -0.43 -0.04
C GLU A 592 -13.10 -1.44 1.12
N GLU A 593 -14.25 -2.08 1.31
CA GLU A 593 -14.47 -3.10 2.35
C GLU A 593 -13.52 -4.30 2.23
N HIS A 594 -13.11 -4.63 1.00
CA HIS A 594 -12.21 -5.74 0.70
C HIS A 594 -10.74 -5.35 0.75
N SER A 595 -10.43 -4.13 1.18
CA SER A 595 -9.07 -3.69 1.46
C SER A 595 -8.67 -3.98 2.92
N THR A 596 -7.37 -3.93 3.23
CA THR A 596 -6.91 -4.03 4.62
C THR A 596 -7.42 -2.86 5.45
N ARG A 597 -7.47 -1.65 4.87
CA ARG A 597 -7.97 -0.43 5.50
C ARG A 597 -9.44 -0.55 5.86
N GLY A 598 -10.29 -0.98 4.93
CA GLY A 598 -11.73 -1.19 5.17
C GLY A 598 -11.97 -2.16 6.33
N ARG A 599 -11.28 -3.30 6.34
CA ARG A 599 -11.37 -4.30 7.43
C ARG A 599 -10.92 -3.75 8.78
N ALA A 600 -9.79 -3.05 8.82
CA ALA A 600 -9.30 -2.44 10.06
C ALA A 600 -10.24 -1.34 10.56
N ASN A 601 -10.83 -0.56 9.65
CA ASN A 601 -11.81 0.48 10.00
C ASN A 601 -13.09 -0.12 10.59
N ALA A 602 -13.64 -1.18 10.00
CA ALA A 602 -14.82 -1.87 10.52
C ALA A 602 -14.55 -2.43 11.92
N LEU A 603 -13.48 -3.20 12.08
CA LEU A 603 -13.09 -3.78 13.37
C LEU A 603 -12.86 -2.69 14.43
N ARG A 604 -12.10 -1.63 14.09
CA ARG A 604 -11.84 -0.52 15.02
C ARG A 604 -13.14 0.16 15.43
N ALA A 605 -14.08 0.37 14.51
CA ALA A 605 -15.34 1.02 14.85
C ALA A 605 -16.15 0.22 15.89
N ALA A 606 -16.23 -1.10 15.75
CA ALA A 606 -16.87 -1.95 16.75
C ALA A 606 -16.09 -1.95 18.07
N LEU A 607 -14.77 -2.15 18.02
CA LEU A 607 -13.90 -2.23 19.20
C LEU A 607 -13.82 -0.94 20.00
N THR A 608 -14.06 0.22 19.39
CA THR A 608 -13.97 1.53 20.04
C THR A 608 -15.35 2.14 20.34
N GLY A 609 -16.43 1.40 20.09
CA GLY A 609 -17.80 1.85 20.36
C GLY A 609 -18.33 2.93 19.41
N LYS A 610 -17.72 3.10 18.22
CA LYS A 610 -18.25 3.98 17.16
C LYS A 610 -19.48 3.41 16.48
N ILE A 611 -19.62 2.09 16.49
CA ILE A 611 -20.83 1.34 16.14
C ILE A 611 -21.18 0.43 17.32
N PRO A 612 -22.41 -0.12 17.38
CA PRO A 612 -22.81 -0.98 18.48
C PRO A 612 -21.84 -2.16 18.69
N PRO A 613 -21.46 -2.51 19.94
CA PRO A 613 -20.48 -3.56 20.22
C PRO A 613 -20.78 -4.92 19.60
N GLU A 614 -22.06 -5.28 19.47
CA GLU A 614 -22.54 -6.50 18.83
C GLU A 614 -22.15 -6.62 17.35
N GLU A 615 -21.81 -5.51 16.69
CA GLU A 615 -21.27 -5.50 15.33
C GLU A 615 -19.91 -6.20 15.25
N PHE A 616 -19.16 -6.33 16.35
CA PHE A 616 -17.89 -7.07 16.35
C PHE A 616 -18.07 -8.53 15.92
N THR A 617 -19.18 -9.18 16.25
CA THR A 617 -19.47 -10.57 15.84
C THR A 617 -20.68 -10.66 14.90
N ALA A 618 -21.13 -9.56 14.30
CA ALA A 618 -22.25 -9.57 13.36
C ALA A 618 -21.88 -10.27 12.03
N THR A 619 -22.88 -10.82 11.35
CA THR A 619 -22.74 -11.43 10.01
C THR A 619 -22.14 -10.45 9.00
N ARG A 620 -22.44 -9.15 9.13
CA ARG A 620 -21.88 -8.13 8.23
C ARG A 620 -20.37 -7.97 8.42
N MET A 621 -19.87 -7.98 9.66
CA MET A 621 -18.42 -7.99 9.94
C MET A 621 -17.73 -9.23 9.37
N PHE A 622 -18.38 -10.40 9.48
CA PHE A 622 -17.88 -11.62 8.85
C PHE A 622 -17.71 -11.43 7.34
N GLN A 623 -18.72 -10.90 6.64
CA GLN A 623 -18.65 -10.64 5.20
C GLN A 623 -17.49 -9.72 4.80
N VAL A 624 -17.19 -8.69 5.61
CA VAL A 624 -16.05 -7.78 5.40
C VAL A 624 -14.70 -8.53 5.46
N LEU A 625 -14.58 -9.49 6.36
CA LEU A 625 -13.38 -10.29 6.56
C LEU A 625 -13.32 -11.54 5.68
N ASP A 626 -14.44 -11.95 5.08
CA ASP A 626 -14.59 -13.20 4.36
C ASP A 626 -13.61 -13.31 3.18
N LEU A 627 -13.55 -12.27 2.33
CA LEU A 627 -12.63 -12.21 1.19
C LEU A 627 -11.15 -11.93 1.55
N CYS A 628 -10.79 -11.91 2.83
CA CYS A 628 -9.39 -11.91 3.24
C CYS A 628 -8.80 -13.33 3.10
N LEU A 629 -7.84 -13.48 2.20
CA LEU A 629 -7.18 -14.76 1.91
C LEU A 629 -6.17 -15.22 2.97
N SER A 630 -5.96 -14.42 4.03
CA SER A 630 -4.88 -14.63 5.01
C SER A 630 -3.50 -14.85 4.35
N CYS A 631 -3.22 -14.09 3.29
CA CYS A 631 -1.98 -14.19 2.50
C CYS A 631 -0.76 -13.51 3.15
N LYS A 632 -0.98 -12.75 4.24
CA LYS A 632 0.05 -11.97 4.98
C LYS A 632 0.74 -10.86 4.18
N ALA A 633 0.31 -10.57 2.95
CA ALA A 633 0.86 -9.45 2.17
C ALA A 633 0.78 -8.10 2.88
N CYS A 634 -0.25 -7.86 3.68
CA CYS A 634 -0.37 -6.63 4.47
C CYS A 634 0.57 -6.56 5.68
N LYS A 635 1.16 -7.69 6.09
CA LYS A 635 2.21 -7.72 7.11
C LYS A 635 3.54 -7.29 6.51
N SER A 636 3.83 -7.68 5.26
CA SER A 636 5.12 -7.46 4.60
C SER A 636 5.18 -6.22 3.71
N GLU A 637 4.10 -5.91 2.96
CA GLU A 637 4.06 -4.81 2.00
C GLU A 637 3.31 -3.58 2.51
N CYS A 638 2.56 -3.69 3.61
CA CYS A 638 2.02 -2.49 4.23
C CYS A 638 3.13 -1.90 5.08
N PRO A 639 3.45 -0.61 4.91
CA PRO A 639 4.46 0.02 5.74
C PRO A 639 4.12 -0.04 7.25
N SER A 640 2.82 -0.04 7.59
CA SER A 640 2.34 -0.20 8.96
C SER A 640 2.42 -1.62 9.52
N SER A 641 2.84 -2.61 8.72
CA SER A 641 2.98 -4.02 9.11
C SER A 641 1.74 -4.62 9.77
N VAL A 642 0.56 -4.36 9.19
CA VAL A 642 -0.73 -4.83 9.71
C VAL A 642 -0.89 -6.33 9.43
N ASP A 643 -0.89 -7.17 10.46
CA ASP A 643 -1.14 -8.61 10.30
C ASP A 643 -2.65 -8.93 10.28
N MET A 644 -3.31 -8.61 9.16
CA MET A 644 -4.73 -8.89 8.97
C MET A 644 -5.05 -10.40 8.99
N ALA A 645 -4.06 -11.27 8.75
CA ALA A 645 -4.26 -12.72 8.84
C ALA A 645 -4.45 -13.15 10.29
N LYS A 646 -3.58 -12.68 11.20
CA LYS A 646 -3.71 -12.88 12.65
C LYS A 646 -4.97 -12.23 13.20
N ILE A 647 -5.26 -10.99 12.79
CA ILE A 647 -6.47 -10.26 13.21
C ILE A 647 -7.76 -10.99 12.79
N LYS A 648 -7.84 -11.47 11.54
CA LYS A 648 -8.98 -12.28 11.07
C LYS A 648 -9.13 -13.57 11.88
N LEU A 649 -8.03 -14.23 12.21
CA LEU A 649 -8.06 -15.47 12.99
C LEU A 649 -8.64 -15.24 14.39
N GLU A 650 -8.19 -14.18 15.08
CA GLU A 650 -8.73 -13.77 16.38
C GLU A 650 -10.24 -13.49 16.26
N PHE A 651 -10.65 -12.67 15.29
CA PHE A 651 -12.07 -12.39 15.02
C PHE A 651 -12.89 -13.67 14.82
N LEU A 652 -12.42 -14.61 13.98
CA LEU A 652 -13.17 -15.85 13.73
C LEU A 652 -13.30 -16.70 14.99
N GLY A 653 -12.29 -16.68 15.86
CA GLY A 653 -12.32 -17.35 17.15
C GLY A 653 -13.44 -16.84 18.05
N HIS A 654 -13.70 -15.52 18.05
CA HIS A 654 -14.84 -14.90 18.77
C HIS A 654 -16.16 -15.10 18.02
N TYR A 655 -16.15 -14.97 16.70
CA TYR A 655 -17.35 -15.14 15.87
C TYR A 655 -18.02 -16.51 16.09
N TYR A 656 -17.24 -17.60 16.07
CA TYR A 656 -17.79 -18.95 16.25
C TYR A 656 -18.16 -19.32 17.68
N GLU A 657 -17.95 -18.46 18.67
CA GLU A 657 -18.55 -18.61 20.00
C GLU A 657 -20.02 -18.19 20.02
N HIS A 658 -20.39 -17.28 19.11
CA HIS A 658 -21.75 -16.74 18.99
C HIS A 658 -22.50 -17.30 17.78
N HIS A 659 -21.81 -17.93 16.83
CA HIS A 659 -22.38 -18.43 15.58
C HIS A 659 -22.05 -19.91 15.35
N PRO A 660 -22.96 -20.69 14.71
CA PRO A 660 -22.71 -22.08 14.43
C PRO A 660 -21.57 -22.25 13.41
N LEU A 661 -20.62 -23.13 13.73
CA LEU A 661 -19.54 -23.49 12.81
C LEU A 661 -20.09 -24.32 11.62
N PRO A 662 -19.95 -23.87 10.36
CA PRO A 662 -20.41 -24.62 9.20
C PRO A 662 -19.77 -26.00 9.10
N PHE A 663 -20.54 -27.01 8.69
CA PHE A 663 -20.03 -28.38 8.52
C PHE A 663 -18.90 -28.45 7.47
N ARG A 664 -19.01 -27.66 6.38
CA ARG A 664 -17.94 -27.49 5.37
C ARG A 664 -16.62 -27.04 6.02
N SER A 665 -16.66 -26.10 6.96
CA SER A 665 -15.48 -25.62 7.68
C SER A 665 -14.84 -26.72 8.52
N LYS A 666 -15.64 -27.55 9.20
CA LYS A 666 -15.14 -28.74 9.93
C LYS A 666 -14.48 -29.73 8.98
N LEU A 667 -15.11 -30.04 7.85
CA LEU A 667 -14.59 -30.95 6.83
C LEU A 667 -13.21 -30.50 6.31
N PHE A 668 -13.07 -29.21 5.96
CA PHE A 668 -11.80 -28.67 5.47
C PHE A 668 -10.73 -28.58 6.56
N ALA A 669 -11.09 -28.26 7.80
CA ALA A 669 -10.14 -28.23 8.92
C ALA A 669 -9.57 -29.63 9.24
N ASP A 670 -10.40 -30.67 9.14
CA ASP A 670 -10.04 -32.07 9.36
C ASP A 670 -9.51 -32.79 8.11
N ILE A 671 -9.15 -32.06 7.05
CA ILE A 671 -8.59 -32.66 5.82
C ILE A 671 -7.45 -33.66 6.08
N PRO A 672 -6.54 -33.50 7.07
CA PRO A 672 -5.48 -34.48 7.32
C PRO A 672 -6.02 -35.87 7.71
N ARG A 673 -7.11 -35.90 8.48
CA ARG A 673 -7.78 -37.14 8.87
C ARG A 673 -8.39 -37.83 7.66
N TYR A 674 -9.11 -37.08 6.83
CA TYR A 674 -9.77 -37.62 5.64
C TYR A 674 -8.77 -38.05 4.56
N SER A 675 -7.71 -37.28 4.34
CA SER A 675 -6.64 -37.65 3.40
C SER A 675 -5.95 -38.93 3.81
N ARG A 676 -5.67 -39.13 5.11
CA ARG A 676 -5.10 -40.39 5.61
C ARG A 676 -6.03 -41.59 5.42
N LEU A 677 -7.34 -41.42 5.66
CA LEU A 677 -8.31 -42.51 5.56
C LEU A 677 -8.63 -42.91 4.12
N ASN A 678 -8.64 -41.95 3.20
CA ASN A 678 -9.06 -42.15 1.82
C ASN A 678 -7.90 -42.45 0.85
N SER A 679 -6.66 -42.16 1.23
CA SER A 679 -5.47 -42.55 0.46
C SER A 679 -5.09 -44.03 0.68
N GLY A 680 -4.30 -44.60 -0.22
CA GLY A 680 -3.96 -46.02 -0.22
C GLY A 680 -4.92 -46.84 -1.08
N MET A 681 -5.41 -47.96 -0.53
CA MET A 681 -6.15 -48.97 -1.30
C MET A 681 -7.50 -48.48 -1.84
N TRP A 682 -8.15 -47.55 -1.13
CA TRP A 682 -9.46 -47.01 -1.52
C TRP A 682 -9.37 -45.83 -2.49
N ALA A 683 -8.18 -45.25 -2.65
CA ALA A 683 -7.98 -44.03 -3.44
C ALA A 683 -8.49 -44.15 -4.89
N PRO A 684 -8.22 -45.24 -5.67
CA PRO A 684 -8.73 -45.35 -7.04
C PRO A 684 -10.26 -45.26 -7.12
N PHE A 685 -10.95 -45.91 -6.18
CA PHE A 685 -12.41 -45.95 -6.13
C PHE A 685 -12.99 -44.58 -5.77
N ILE A 686 -12.46 -43.95 -4.71
CA ILE A 686 -12.92 -42.63 -4.25
C ILE A 686 -12.66 -41.56 -5.32
N ASN A 687 -11.48 -41.60 -5.96
CA ASN A 687 -11.15 -40.68 -7.04
C ASN A 687 -12.06 -40.85 -8.26
N ALA A 688 -12.48 -42.07 -8.59
CA ALA A 688 -13.42 -42.31 -9.69
C ALA A 688 -14.80 -41.74 -9.37
N ILE A 689 -15.30 -41.95 -8.14
CA ILE A 689 -16.56 -41.37 -7.67
C ILE A 689 -16.50 -39.83 -7.70
N GLY A 690 -15.43 -39.23 -7.18
CA GLY A 690 -15.23 -37.78 -7.14
C GLY A 690 -15.10 -37.11 -8.50
N LYS A 691 -14.89 -37.86 -9.59
CA LYS A 691 -14.89 -37.36 -10.97
C LYS A 691 -16.29 -37.33 -11.60
N THR A 692 -17.28 -37.95 -10.98
CA THR A 692 -18.63 -38.05 -11.56
C THR A 692 -19.40 -36.75 -11.37
N GLY A 693 -19.91 -36.16 -12.45
CA GLY A 693 -20.62 -34.88 -12.42
C GLY A 693 -21.85 -34.85 -11.49
N LEU A 694 -22.61 -35.95 -11.43
CA LEU A 694 -23.74 -36.10 -10.50
C LEU A 694 -23.30 -36.00 -9.04
N VAL A 695 -22.21 -36.68 -8.67
CA VAL A 695 -21.65 -36.66 -7.31
C VAL A 695 -21.16 -35.27 -6.96
N ARG A 696 -20.47 -34.58 -7.88
CA ARG A 696 -20.05 -33.20 -7.69
C ARG A 696 -21.25 -32.26 -7.51
N GLY A 697 -22.33 -32.45 -8.26
CA GLY A 697 -23.57 -31.70 -8.09
C GLY A 697 -24.24 -31.91 -6.73
N VAL A 698 -24.21 -33.14 -6.19
CA VAL A 698 -24.70 -33.44 -4.84
C VAL A 698 -23.80 -32.80 -3.78
N ILE A 699 -22.48 -32.94 -3.91
CA ILE A 699 -21.50 -32.31 -3.00
C ILE A 699 -21.65 -30.78 -3.01
N ALA A 700 -21.90 -30.18 -4.17
CA ALA A 700 -22.14 -28.74 -4.28
C ALA A 700 -23.37 -28.30 -3.48
N LYS A 701 -24.49 -29.01 -3.64
CA LYS A 701 -25.74 -28.70 -2.93
C LYS A 701 -25.66 -28.98 -1.42
N ALA A 702 -25.00 -30.08 -1.03
CA ALA A 702 -24.97 -30.52 0.36
C ALA A 702 -23.85 -29.87 1.19
N LEU A 703 -22.69 -29.62 0.58
CA LEU A 703 -21.48 -29.16 1.26
C LEU A 703 -20.99 -27.80 0.78
N GLY A 704 -21.61 -27.17 -0.23
CA GLY A 704 -21.21 -25.86 -0.73
C GLY A 704 -19.82 -25.85 -1.38
N ILE A 705 -19.41 -26.97 -2.00
CA ILE A 705 -18.15 -27.09 -2.73
C ILE A 705 -18.41 -27.00 -4.24
N THR A 706 -17.75 -26.06 -4.90
CA THR A 706 -17.98 -25.72 -6.31
C THR A 706 -17.73 -26.91 -7.26
N PRO A 707 -18.70 -27.30 -8.11
CA PRO A 707 -18.52 -28.39 -9.09
C PRO A 707 -17.62 -28.00 -10.27
N GLN A 708 -17.33 -26.71 -10.43
CA GLN A 708 -16.44 -26.14 -11.46
C GLN A 708 -14.96 -26.47 -11.22
N ARG A 709 -14.62 -27.14 -10.11
CA ARG A 709 -13.26 -27.55 -9.78
C ARG A 709 -13.13 -29.04 -9.64
N ASN A 710 -11.91 -29.52 -9.84
CA ASN A 710 -11.59 -30.91 -9.56
C ASN A 710 -11.28 -31.07 -8.07
N LEU A 711 -11.94 -32.03 -7.42
CA LEU A 711 -11.53 -32.44 -6.09
C LEU A 711 -10.12 -33.02 -6.12
N LEU A 712 -9.34 -32.76 -5.07
CA LEU A 712 -8.00 -33.30 -4.91
C LEU A 712 -8.03 -34.82 -4.97
N ALA A 713 -7.24 -35.39 -5.88
CA ALA A 713 -7.10 -36.84 -5.97
C ALA A 713 -6.33 -37.36 -4.75
N PHE A 714 -6.80 -38.46 -4.16
CA PHE A 714 -6.05 -39.20 -3.14
C PHE A 714 -4.98 -40.08 -3.79
N ALA A 715 -3.82 -40.16 -3.16
CA ALA A 715 -2.71 -40.97 -3.61
C ALA A 715 -2.99 -42.47 -3.41
N LYS A 716 -2.74 -43.28 -4.45
CA LYS A 716 -2.80 -44.75 -4.36
C LYS A 716 -1.74 -45.31 -3.41
N GLU A 717 -0.57 -44.66 -3.38
CA GLU A 717 0.50 -44.94 -2.44
C GLU A 717 0.89 -43.63 -1.76
N PRO A 718 0.53 -43.43 -0.49
CA PRO A 718 0.98 -42.26 0.28
C PRO A 718 2.50 -42.22 0.39
N PHE A 719 3.07 -41.02 0.46
CA PHE A 719 4.52 -40.82 0.53
C PHE A 719 5.16 -41.57 1.71
N THR A 720 4.51 -41.60 2.88
CA THR A 720 5.00 -42.32 4.06
C THR A 720 5.20 -43.81 3.79
N ARG A 721 4.28 -44.46 3.07
CA ARG A 721 4.39 -45.87 2.70
C ARG A 721 5.51 -46.11 1.68
N TRP A 722 5.63 -45.21 0.70
CA TRP A 722 6.71 -45.28 -0.29
C TRP A 722 8.08 -45.14 0.39
N PHE A 723 8.23 -44.16 1.29
CA PHE A 723 9.48 -43.88 1.99
C PHE A 723 9.89 -45.00 2.95
N GLU A 724 8.93 -45.65 3.63
CA GLU A 724 9.21 -46.82 4.46
C GLU A 724 9.82 -47.98 3.67
N LYS A 725 9.37 -48.22 2.43
CA LYS A 725 9.96 -49.23 1.54
C LYS A 725 11.38 -48.81 1.13
N ARG A 726 11.54 -47.57 0.68
CA ARG A 726 12.83 -47.00 0.27
C ARG A 726 13.88 -47.06 1.39
N ARG A 727 13.50 -46.76 2.63
CA ARG A 727 14.39 -46.82 3.80
C ARG A 727 14.94 -48.23 4.04
N ARG A 728 14.10 -49.26 3.90
CA ARG A 728 14.52 -50.67 4.05
C ARG A 728 15.50 -51.11 2.97
N GLU A 729 15.47 -50.49 1.80
CA GLU A 729 16.39 -50.78 0.69
C GLU A 729 17.78 -50.13 0.88
N LEU A 730 17.92 -49.17 1.79
CA LEU A 730 19.12 -48.31 1.95
C LEU A 730 19.92 -48.58 3.24
N GLU A 731 19.65 -49.67 3.97
CA GLU A 731 20.39 -50.06 5.19
C GLU A 731 21.83 -50.48 4.89
N ALA A 732 22.74 -49.49 4.74
CA ALA A 732 24.18 -49.51 5.03
C ALA A 732 24.93 -48.48 4.18
N ARG A 733 25.05 -47.22 4.64
CA ARG A 733 26.05 -46.26 4.13
C ARG A 733 26.58 -45.36 5.25
N ASP A 734 27.83 -44.94 5.08
CA ASP A 734 28.66 -44.10 5.97
C ASP A 734 27.96 -42.84 6.52
N PRO A 735 28.51 -42.22 7.60
CA PRO A 735 27.96 -41.00 8.16
C PRO A 735 27.89 -39.89 7.12
N LYS A 736 26.64 -39.48 6.82
CA LYS A 736 26.26 -38.47 5.84
C LYS A 736 25.60 -37.28 6.54
N PRO A 737 25.64 -36.07 5.94
CA PRO A 737 24.88 -34.94 6.46
C PRO A 737 23.37 -35.29 6.54
N GLN A 738 22.70 -34.86 7.60
CA GLN A 738 21.34 -35.27 7.91
C GLN A 738 20.35 -34.13 7.62
N VAL A 739 19.13 -34.49 7.20
CA VAL A 739 18.04 -33.54 6.97
C VAL A 739 16.70 -34.17 7.32
N VAL A 740 15.78 -33.39 7.87
CA VAL A 740 14.38 -33.81 8.08
C VAL A 740 13.55 -33.33 6.90
N LEU A 741 12.85 -34.24 6.21
CA LEU A 741 11.86 -33.85 5.21
C LEU A 741 10.48 -33.78 5.88
N PHE A 742 9.96 -32.57 6.08
CA PHE A 742 8.64 -32.37 6.65
C PHE A 742 7.55 -32.86 5.69
N ASN A 743 6.88 -33.94 6.08
CA ASN A 743 5.86 -34.62 5.29
C ASN A 743 4.48 -33.97 5.47
N ASP A 744 4.26 -32.84 4.82
CA ASP A 744 2.97 -32.16 4.87
C ASP A 744 1.82 -33.03 4.32
N THR A 745 0.59 -32.67 4.70
CA THR A 745 -0.61 -33.43 4.36
C THR A 745 -0.85 -33.55 2.85
N PHE A 746 -0.50 -32.54 2.07
CA PHE A 746 -0.82 -32.50 0.64
C PHE A 746 0.16 -33.35 -0.16
N ASN A 747 1.46 -33.12 0.03
CA ASN A 747 2.48 -33.92 -0.61
C ASN A 747 2.48 -35.36 -0.10
N THR A 748 2.02 -35.64 1.13
CA THR A 748 1.92 -37.01 1.62
C THR A 748 0.79 -37.81 0.96
N TYR A 749 -0.41 -37.22 0.87
CA TYR A 749 -1.62 -37.97 0.55
C TYR A 749 -2.24 -37.64 -0.80
N HIS A 750 -1.79 -36.60 -1.50
CA HIS A 750 -2.34 -36.17 -2.78
C HIS A 750 -1.28 -36.17 -3.89
N ASP A 751 -0.15 -35.50 -3.64
CA ASP A 751 0.94 -35.31 -4.61
C ASP A 751 2.28 -35.97 -4.16
N PRO A 752 2.33 -37.27 -3.84
CA PRO A 752 3.54 -37.93 -3.32
C PRO A 752 4.72 -37.88 -4.28
N HIS A 753 4.48 -37.73 -5.59
CA HIS A 753 5.52 -37.59 -6.58
C HIS A 753 6.45 -36.38 -6.32
N ILE A 754 5.94 -35.31 -5.70
CA ILE A 754 6.75 -34.14 -5.33
C ILE A 754 7.69 -34.47 -4.17
N ALA A 755 7.17 -35.13 -3.13
CA ALA A 755 7.98 -35.56 -1.98
C ALA A 755 9.02 -36.63 -2.36
N ILE A 756 8.67 -37.49 -3.31
CA ILE A 756 9.59 -38.47 -3.91
C ILE A 756 10.71 -37.75 -4.66
N ALA A 757 10.40 -36.77 -5.53
CA ALA A 757 11.41 -36.00 -6.24
C ALA A 757 12.35 -35.26 -5.28
N ALA A 758 11.81 -34.62 -4.23
CA ALA A 758 12.62 -33.98 -3.20
C ALA A 758 13.54 -34.96 -2.46
N THR A 759 13.03 -36.15 -2.12
CA THR A 759 13.83 -37.22 -1.52
C THR A 759 14.96 -37.65 -2.44
N GLN A 760 14.68 -37.83 -3.73
CA GLN A 760 15.69 -38.23 -4.71
C GLN A 760 16.77 -37.16 -4.90
N VAL A 761 16.41 -35.88 -4.98
CA VAL A 761 17.37 -34.77 -5.01
C VAL A 761 18.28 -34.82 -3.77
N LEU A 762 17.69 -34.87 -2.58
CA LEU A 762 18.44 -34.84 -1.32
C LEU A 762 19.36 -36.06 -1.18
N GLU A 763 18.90 -37.26 -1.55
CA GLU A 763 19.71 -38.48 -1.57
C GLU A 763 20.89 -38.37 -2.55
N THR A 764 20.66 -37.82 -3.76
CA THR A 764 21.70 -37.59 -4.77
C THR A 764 22.76 -36.61 -4.27
N LEU A 765 22.35 -35.57 -3.55
CA LEU A 765 23.26 -34.63 -2.88
C LEU A 765 23.95 -35.22 -1.65
N GLY A 766 23.70 -36.49 -1.33
CA GLY A 766 24.40 -37.22 -0.29
C GLY A 766 23.79 -37.08 1.10
N PHE A 767 22.58 -36.53 1.25
CA PHE A 767 21.92 -36.40 2.55
C PHE A 767 21.27 -37.71 3.01
N THR A 768 21.29 -37.95 4.32
CA THR A 768 20.44 -38.92 5.00
C THR A 768 19.16 -38.24 5.45
N ILE A 769 18.02 -38.77 4.98
CA ILE A 769 16.71 -38.15 5.20
C ILE A 769 15.99 -38.82 6.38
N HIS A 770 15.57 -38.00 7.33
CA HIS A 770 14.66 -38.39 8.39
C HIS A 770 13.24 -38.00 8.03
N LEU A 771 12.32 -38.95 8.17
CA LEU A 771 10.89 -38.71 8.01
C LEU A 771 10.24 -38.69 9.39
N PRO A 772 9.78 -37.54 9.88
CA PRO A 772 9.16 -37.46 11.20
C PRO A 772 7.78 -38.13 11.18
N ARG A 773 7.26 -38.43 12.37
CA ARG A 773 5.88 -38.89 12.50
C ARG A 773 4.95 -37.85 11.90
N HIS A 774 4.10 -38.25 10.95
CA HIS A 774 3.20 -37.33 10.26
C HIS A 774 2.21 -36.67 11.24
N TYR A 775 2.32 -35.34 11.38
CA TYR A 775 1.32 -34.44 11.94
C TYR A 775 1.06 -33.30 10.95
N CYS A 776 -0.19 -32.82 10.89
CA CYS A 776 -0.51 -31.69 10.04
C CYS A 776 0.06 -30.39 10.63
N CYS A 777 0.48 -29.48 9.76
CA CYS A 777 0.92 -28.11 10.11
C CYS A 777 -0.18 -27.24 10.76
N GLY A 778 -1.45 -27.70 10.82
CA GLY A 778 -2.57 -26.95 11.39
C GLY A 778 -3.16 -25.84 10.48
N ARG A 779 -2.51 -25.51 9.36
CA ARG A 779 -2.96 -24.46 8.42
C ARG A 779 -4.41 -24.59 7.94
N PRO A 780 -4.95 -25.79 7.64
CA PRO A 780 -6.37 -25.93 7.29
C PRO A 780 -7.31 -25.46 8.40
N ALA A 781 -7.03 -25.81 9.66
CA ALA A 781 -7.80 -25.35 10.83
C ALA A 781 -7.66 -23.83 11.03
N LEU A 782 -6.45 -23.28 10.91
CA LEU A 782 -6.20 -21.83 10.95
C LEU A 782 -7.04 -21.08 9.90
N SER A 783 -7.11 -21.60 8.67
CA SER A 783 -7.89 -20.97 7.59
C SER A 783 -9.40 -20.88 7.87
N LYS A 784 -9.91 -21.71 8.81
CA LYS A 784 -11.31 -21.78 9.21
C LYS A 784 -11.59 -21.19 10.59
N GLY A 785 -10.61 -20.55 11.23
CA GLY A 785 -10.81 -19.93 12.53
C GLY A 785 -10.80 -20.91 13.71
N LEU A 786 -10.38 -22.16 13.52
CA LEU A 786 -10.43 -23.20 14.54
C LEU A 786 -9.13 -23.23 15.36
N ILE A 787 -8.97 -22.23 16.22
CA ILE A 787 -7.75 -21.97 17.01
C ILE A 787 -7.35 -23.19 17.86
N ALA A 788 -8.28 -23.76 18.63
CA ALA A 788 -7.97 -24.91 19.50
C ALA A 788 -7.51 -26.15 18.71
N GLN A 789 -8.13 -26.41 17.55
CA GLN A 789 -7.72 -27.51 16.68
C GLN A 789 -6.36 -27.24 16.02
N ALA A 790 -6.09 -25.99 15.63
CA ALA A 790 -4.77 -25.59 15.14
C ALA A 790 -3.69 -25.75 16.22
N GLN A 791 -3.97 -25.37 17.48
CA GLN A 791 -3.06 -25.58 18.62
C GLN A 791 -2.77 -27.06 18.84
N HIS A 792 -3.77 -27.94 18.72
CA HIS A 792 -3.56 -29.38 18.82
C HIS A 792 -2.59 -29.89 17.74
N TYR A 793 -2.79 -29.49 16.50
CA TYR A 793 -1.91 -29.86 15.38
C TYR A 793 -0.50 -29.27 15.53
N ALA A 794 -0.40 -28.01 15.97
CA ALA A 794 0.88 -27.35 16.21
C ALA A 794 1.70 -28.06 17.29
N ASN A 795 1.08 -28.40 18.43
CA ASN A 795 1.73 -29.16 19.49
C ASN A 795 2.21 -30.54 19.03
N GLY A 796 1.40 -31.27 18.26
CA GLY A 796 1.79 -32.56 17.71
C GLY A 796 2.95 -32.46 16.72
N THR A 797 2.95 -31.42 15.88
CA THR A 797 4.02 -31.14 14.93
C THR A 797 5.32 -30.76 15.64
N LEU A 798 5.27 -29.88 16.65
CA LEU A 798 6.44 -29.53 17.46
C LEU A 798 7.00 -30.76 18.16
N ALA A 799 6.17 -31.59 18.78
CA ALA A 799 6.62 -32.81 19.45
C ALA A 799 7.32 -33.80 18.49
N ALA A 800 6.91 -33.83 17.21
CA ALA A 800 7.52 -34.70 16.21
C ALA A 800 8.85 -34.15 15.64
N LEU A 801 9.04 -32.82 15.66
CA LEU A 801 10.19 -32.15 15.05
C LEU A 801 11.26 -31.72 16.06
N LEU A 802 10.87 -31.41 17.29
CA LEU A 802 11.75 -30.89 18.33
C LEU A 802 13.03 -31.71 18.53
N PRO A 803 13.00 -33.06 18.60
CA PRO A 803 14.22 -33.84 18.81
C PRO A 803 15.28 -33.66 17.72
N PHE A 804 14.86 -33.34 16.49
CA PHE A 804 15.76 -33.06 15.38
C PHE A 804 16.26 -31.61 15.42
N ALA A 805 15.35 -30.67 15.73
CA ALA A 805 15.68 -29.26 15.81
C ALA A 805 16.70 -28.96 16.93
N GLU A 806 16.59 -29.63 18.08
CA GLU A 806 17.56 -29.54 19.19
C GLU A 806 18.96 -30.02 18.80
N GLN A 807 19.07 -30.91 17.80
CA GLN A 807 20.33 -31.37 17.24
C GLN A 807 20.85 -30.45 16.12
N GLY A 808 20.15 -29.36 15.80
CA GLY A 808 20.48 -28.47 14.69
C GLY A 808 20.28 -29.12 13.31
N ILE A 809 19.47 -30.18 13.21
CA ILE A 809 19.19 -30.85 11.94
C ILE A 809 18.15 -30.01 11.18
N PRO A 810 18.45 -29.56 9.94
CA PRO A 810 17.51 -28.75 9.17
C PRO A 810 16.22 -29.49 8.82
N ILE A 811 15.10 -28.78 8.88
CA ILE A 811 13.74 -29.23 8.57
C ILE A 811 13.29 -28.59 7.27
N VAL A 812 13.12 -29.40 6.24
CA VAL A 812 12.82 -28.95 4.87
C VAL A 812 11.35 -29.18 4.54
N GLY A 813 10.66 -28.12 4.13
CA GLY A 813 9.24 -28.18 3.73
C GLY A 813 9.01 -27.96 2.24
N LEU A 814 8.02 -28.66 1.69
CA LEU A 814 7.65 -28.60 0.27
C LEU A 814 6.40 -27.76 0.01
N GLU A 815 5.46 -27.70 0.97
CA GLU A 815 4.30 -26.80 0.90
C GLU A 815 4.59 -25.51 1.68
N PRO A 816 4.78 -24.35 0.99
CA PRO A 816 5.21 -23.12 1.66
C PRO A 816 4.24 -22.66 2.74
N SER A 817 2.93 -22.76 2.50
CA SER A 817 1.93 -22.33 3.50
C SER A 817 1.95 -23.16 4.79
N CYS A 818 2.36 -24.44 4.71
CA CYS A 818 2.44 -25.31 5.87
C CYS A 818 3.73 -25.10 6.65
N LEU A 819 4.88 -25.07 5.97
CA LEU A 819 6.17 -24.88 6.63
C LEU A 819 6.24 -23.50 7.29
N LEU A 820 5.83 -22.46 6.57
CA LEU A 820 5.95 -21.08 7.06
C LEU A 820 4.97 -20.76 8.19
N SER A 821 3.95 -21.59 8.43
CA SER A 821 3.16 -21.51 9.67
C SER A 821 3.99 -21.77 10.93
N MET A 822 5.03 -22.61 10.84
CA MET A 822 5.93 -22.86 11.98
C MET A 822 6.84 -21.66 12.25
N ARG A 823 7.21 -20.91 11.19
CA ARG A 823 8.06 -19.70 11.28
C ARG A 823 7.32 -18.43 11.70
N ASP A 824 5.98 -18.44 11.65
CA ASP A 824 5.20 -17.22 11.90
C ASP A 824 3.96 -17.47 12.75
N ASP A 825 3.07 -18.38 12.33
CA ASP A 825 1.79 -18.59 13.00
C ASP A 825 1.94 -19.19 14.40
N TYR A 826 2.89 -20.10 14.58
CA TYR A 826 3.08 -20.82 15.85
C TYR A 826 3.48 -19.89 17.00
N HIS A 827 4.23 -18.81 16.71
CA HIS A 827 4.69 -17.86 17.73
C HIS A 827 3.54 -17.18 18.48
N TYR A 828 2.45 -16.84 17.78
CA TYR A 828 1.28 -16.24 18.42
C TYR A 828 0.20 -17.26 18.79
N LEU A 829 0.27 -18.49 18.26
CA LEU A 829 -0.67 -19.57 18.55
C LEU A 829 -0.33 -20.31 19.86
N LEU A 830 0.96 -20.48 20.14
CA LEU A 830 1.52 -21.20 21.29
C LEU A 830 2.37 -20.24 22.13
N LYS A 831 1.69 -19.31 22.79
CA LYS A 831 2.32 -18.24 23.58
C LYS A 831 3.33 -18.78 24.60
N GLY A 832 4.55 -18.25 24.56
CA GLY A 832 5.59 -18.54 25.57
C GLY A 832 6.16 -19.96 25.50
N ASP A 833 5.96 -20.67 24.39
CA ASP A 833 6.48 -22.01 24.19
C ASP A 833 7.83 -21.96 23.45
N ASP A 834 8.92 -22.14 24.19
CA ASP A 834 10.30 -22.06 23.67
C ASP A 834 10.57 -23.06 22.53
N ARG A 835 9.82 -24.17 22.47
CA ARG A 835 9.92 -25.17 21.40
C ARG A 835 9.63 -24.57 20.02
N VAL A 836 8.79 -23.53 19.95
CA VAL A 836 8.44 -22.85 18.70
C VAL A 836 9.69 -22.24 18.07
N GLN A 837 10.47 -21.49 18.85
CA GLN A 837 11.68 -20.83 18.35
C GLN A 837 12.70 -21.85 17.86
N ILE A 838 12.97 -22.89 18.68
CA ILE A 838 13.93 -23.96 18.36
C ILE A 838 13.60 -24.63 17.02
N VAL A 839 12.32 -24.98 16.80
CA VAL A 839 11.88 -25.62 15.56
C VAL A 839 11.85 -24.63 14.39
N SER A 840 11.37 -23.41 14.61
CA SER A 840 11.29 -22.34 13.62
C SER A 840 12.66 -22.03 12.99
N ASP A 841 13.71 -21.92 13.82
CA ASP A 841 15.08 -21.62 13.38
C ASP A 841 15.70 -22.70 12.49
N GLN A 842 15.15 -23.92 12.54
CA GLN A 842 15.57 -25.04 11.70
C GLN A 842 14.66 -25.26 10.49
N CYS A 843 13.62 -24.44 10.28
CA CYS A 843 12.67 -24.61 9.18
C CYS A 843 13.09 -23.85 7.91
N PHE A 844 13.29 -24.57 6.80
CA PHE A 844 13.67 -24.01 5.51
C PHE A 844 12.74 -24.51 4.41
N THR A 845 12.30 -23.62 3.51
CA THR A 845 11.69 -24.09 2.26
C THR A 845 12.72 -24.94 1.49
N PHE A 846 12.26 -25.81 0.61
CA PHE A 846 13.14 -26.62 -0.22
C PHE A 846 14.20 -25.77 -0.94
N GLU A 847 13.78 -24.62 -1.44
CA GLU A 847 14.62 -23.67 -2.16
C GLU A 847 15.61 -22.98 -1.22
N GLU A 848 15.18 -22.48 -0.06
CA GLU A 848 16.08 -21.88 0.96
C GLU A 848 17.14 -22.89 1.41
N PHE A 849 16.74 -24.13 1.71
CA PHE A 849 17.66 -25.16 2.17
C PHE A 849 18.77 -25.43 1.14
N LEU A 850 18.39 -25.65 -0.12
CA LEU A 850 19.36 -25.97 -1.17
C LEU A 850 20.26 -24.80 -1.55
N THR A 851 19.79 -23.56 -1.41
CA THR A 851 20.58 -22.38 -1.81
C THR A 851 21.38 -21.76 -0.67
N GLU A 852 20.97 -21.97 0.58
CA GLU A 852 21.56 -21.27 1.75
C GLU A 852 22.27 -22.22 2.72
N ARG A 853 21.92 -23.51 2.74
CA ARG A 853 22.47 -24.48 3.71
C ARG A 853 23.31 -25.57 3.05
N VAL A 854 23.06 -25.86 1.77
CA VAL A 854 23.93 -26.71 0.96
C VAL A 854 25.07 -25.85 0.42
N SER A 855 26.31 -26.36 0.45
CA SER A 855 27.43 -25.62 -0.13
C SER A 855 27.19 -25.41 -1.62
N ALA A 856 27.36 -24.17 -2.10
CA ALA A 856 27.14 -23.83 -3.51
C ALA A 856 27.89 -24.79 -4.45
N GLY A 857 29.15 -25.12 -4.10
CA GLY A 857 29.96 -26.07 -4.86
C GLY A 857 29.43 -27.52 -4.88
N LEU A 858 28.67 -27.98 -3.88
CA LEU A 858 28.07 -29.33 -3.89
C LEU A 858 26.86 -29.37 -4.83
N LEU A 859 26.03 -28.34 -4.81
CA LEU A 859 24.86 -28.23 -5.68
C LEU A 859 25.29 -28.06 -7.15
N GLU A 860 26.25 -27.18 -7.42
CA GLU A 860 26.83 -26.96 -8.75
C GLU A 860 27.52 -28.22 -9.27
N ALA A 861 28.31 -28.91 -8.44
CA ALA A 861 28.98 -30.16 -8.84
C ALA A 861 27.99 -31.28 -9.16
N ALA A 862 26.88 -31.39 -8.42
CA ALA A 862 25.87 -32.42 -8.66
C ALA A 862 25.06 -32.15 -9.93
N LEU A 863 24.82 -30.88 -10.27
CA LEU A 863 24.07 -30.49 -11.47
C LEU A 863 24.93 -30.48 -12.73
N GLY A 864 26.25 -30.33 -12.59
CA GLY A 864 27.17 -30.10 -13.70
C GLY A 864 26.93 -28.75 -14.40
N HIS A 865 27.86 -28.31 -15.25
CA HIS A 865 27.68 -27.08 -16.05
C HIS A 865 26.72 -27.28 -17.24
N TYR A 866 25.56 -27.89 -17.00
CA TYR A 866 24.55 -28.06 -18.04
C TYR A 866 23.80 -26.74 -18.28
N GLN A 867 24.00 -26.14 -19.45
CA GLN A 867 23.16 -25.04 -19.91
C GLN A 867 21.84 -25.59 -20.43
N ILE A 868 20.83 -25.66 -19.56
CA ILE A 868 19.45 -25.89 -20.00
C ILE A 868 18.97 -24.58 -20.64
N GLN A 869 19.01 -24.46 -21.97
CA GLN A 869 18.46 -23.30 -22.67
C GLN A 869 16.92 -23.29 -22.65
N LYS A 870 16.31 -23.28 -21.46
CA LYS A 870 14.86 -23.17 -21.24
C LYS A 870 14.56 -22.06 -20.25
N THR A 871 13.43 -21.41 -20.48
CA THR A 871 12.87 -20.44 -19.54
C THR A 871 12.02 -21.15 -18.49
N ALA A 872 12.19 -20.78 -17.22
CA ALA A 872 11.30 -21.14 -16.13
C ALA A 872 10.39 -19.95 -15.79
N LEU A 873 9.09 -20.11 -16.01
CA LEU A 873 8.09 -19.12 -15.60
C LEU A 873 7.66 -19.43 -14.16
N LEU A 874 8.13 -18.64 -13.21
CA LEU A 874 7.93 -18.83 -11.78
C LEU A 874 6.68 -18.09 -11.27
N HIS A 875 5.81 -18.81 -10.57
CA HIS A 875 4.78 -18.22 -9.73
C HIS A 875 5.12 -18.42 -8.24
N GLY A 876 5.61 -17.34 -7.60
CA GLY A 876 5.89 -17.33 -6.17
C GLY A 876 4.63 -17.50 -5.31
N HIS A 877 4.70 -18.36 -4.29
CA HIS A 877 3.58 -18.59 -3.38
C HIS A 877 3.34 -17.36 -2.47
N CYS A 878 2.08 -17.00 -2.17
CA CYS A 878 1.81 -15.77 -1.42
C CYS A 878 2.43 -15.72 -0.01
N HIS A 879 2.52 -16.87 0.70
CA HIS A 879 3.22 -16.93 2.00
C HIS A 879 4.74 -16.86 1.84
N GLN A 880 5.29 -17.42 0.75
CA GLN A 880 6.71 -17.32 0.43
C GLN A 880 7.07 -15.86 0.14
N LYS A 881 6.32 -15.18 -0.73
CA LYS A 881 6.46 -13.73 -1.00
C LYS A 881 6.38 -12.88 0.28
N ALA A 882 5.49 -13.22 1.21
CA ALA A 882 5.27 -12.42 2.41
C ALA A 882 6.29 -12.66 3.55
N ILE A 883 6.82 -13.88 3.70
CA ILE A 883 7.63 -14.25 4.87
C ILE A 883 9.11 -14.36 4.51
N THR A 884 9.44 -14.96 3.37
CA THR A 884 10.83 -15.31 2.99
C THR A 884 11.32 -14.62 1.72
N GLY A 885 10.41 -14.14 0.87
CA GLY A 885 10.72 -13.74 -0.51
C GLY A 885 10.86 -14.94 -1.46
N THR A 886 11.05 -14.65 -2.75
CA THR A 886 11.20 -15.66 -3.84
C THR A 886 12.64 -15.85 -4.31
N GLU A 887 13.60 -15.13 -3.74
CA GLU A 887 15.01 -15.14 -4.17
C GLU A 887 15.67 -16.52 -4.13
N ALA A 888 15.34 -17.34 -3.13
CA ALA A 888 15.83 -18.71 -3.05
C ALA A 888 15.33 -19.57 -4.24
N ALA A 889 14.09 -19.34 -4.70
CA ALA A 889 13.54 -20.05 -5.84
C ALA A 889 14.16 -19.60 -7.17
N HIS A 890 14.43 -18.30 -7.34
CA HIS A 890 15.19 -17.78 -8.47
C HIS A 890 16.58 -18.41 -8.53
N ARG A 891 17.36 -18.27 -7.45
CA ARG A 891 18.72 -18.83 -7.36
C ARG A 891 18.75 -20.32 -7.65
N LEU A 892 17.81 -21.10 -7.09
CA LEU A 892 17.77 -22.54 -7.32
C LEU A 892 17.57 -22.90 -8.80
N LEU A 893 16.65 -22.21 -9.48
CA LEU A 893 16.33 -22.47 -10.88
C LEU A 893 17.46 -21.97 -11.81
N GLU A 894 18.10 -20.84 -11.49
CA GLU A 894 19.28 -20.34 -12.20
C GLU A 894 20.47 -21.29 -12.08
N ILE A 895 20.74 -21.81 -10.88
CA ILE A 895 21.77 -22.83 -10.65
C ILE A 895 21.44 -24.12 -11.41
N ALA A 896 20.15 -24.46 -11.56
CA ALA A 896 19.69 -25.57 -12.40
C ALA A 896 19.75 -25.27 -13.91
N GLY A 897 20.27 -24.11 -14.31
CA GLY A 897 20.55 -23.73 -15.69
C GLY A 897 19.42 -22.97 -16.40
N PHE A 898 18.33 -22.61 -15.72
CA PHE A 898 17.20 -21.92 -16.34
C PHE A 898 17.38 -20.39 -16.40
N THR A 899 16.82 -19.76 -17.43
CA THR A 899 16.48 -18.32 -17.35
C THR A 899 15.15 -18.18 -16.61
N VAL A 900 15.12 -17.44 -15.50
CA VAL A 900 13.93 -17.35 -14.65
C VAL A 900 13.17 -16.06 -14.91
N GLU A 901 11.87 -16.20 -15.17
CA GLU A 901 10.93 -15.09 -15.26
C GLU A 901 9.87 -15.25 -14.17
N GLU A 902 9.74 -14.30 -13.25
CA GLU A 902 8.68 -14.34 -12.24
C GLU A 902 7.45 -13.55 -12.68
N ILE A 903 6.28 -14.17 -12.53
CA ILE A 903 5.00 -13.49 -12.76
C ILE A 903 4.71 -12.56 -11.57
N ASP A 904 4.60 -11.24 -11.82
CA ASP A 904 4.21 -10.22 -10.82
C ASP A 904 2.71 -10.33 -10.47
N THR A 905 2.33 -11.44 -9.85
CA THR A 905 0.97 -11.76 -9.39
C THR A 905 0.79 -11.46 -7.93
N SER A 906 -0.43 -11.07 -7.55
CA SER A 906 -0.78 -10.92 -6.14
C SER A 906 -1.10 -12.24 -5.45
N CYS A 907 -2.05 -13.02 -5.95
CA CYS A 907 -2.35 -14.36 -5.45
C CYS A 907 -2.90 -15.20 -6.60
N CYS A 908 -2.74 -16.52 -6.54
CA CYS A 908 -3.46 -17.42 -7.44
C CYS A 908 -4.98 -17.39 -7.24
N GLY A 909 -5.47 -16.89 -6.10
CA GLY A 909 -6.89 -16.81 -5.77
C GLY A 909 -7.47 -18.05 -5.09
N MET A 910 -6.70 -19.14 -4.90
CA MET A 910 -7.22 -20.36 -4.27
C MET A 910 -7.23 -20.34 -2.75
N ALA A 911 -6.16 -19.82 -2.13
CA ALA A 911 -5.99 -19.70 -0.67
C ALA A 911 -6.52 -20.91 0.15
N GLY A 912 -6.03 -22.11 -0.18
CA GLY A 912 -6.52 -23.35 0.44
C GLY A 912 -7.89 -23.75 -0.07
N SER A 913 -8.88 -23.80 0.84
CA SER A 913 -10.25 -24.16 0.50
C SER A 913 -11.10 -23.01 -0.02
N PHE A 914 -10.65 -21.75 0.09
CA PHE A 914 -11.40 -20.56 -0.32
C PHE A 914 -11.93 -20.68 -1.76
N GLY A 915 -11.06 -20.97 -2.73
CA GLY A 915 -11.50 -21.11 -4.13
C GLY A 915 -12.42 -22.30 -4.41
N TYR A 916 -12.56 -23.26 -3.48
CA TYR A 916 -13.50 -24.37 -3.57
C TYR A 916 -14.90 -24.03 -3.08
N GLU A 917 -15.09 -22.91 -2.37
CA GLU A 917 -16.40 -22.50 -1.87
C GLU A 917 -17.22 -21.89 -3.02
N VAL A 918 -18.50 -22.27 -3.12
CA VAL A 918 -19.38 -21.84 -4.21
C VAL A 918 -19.46 -20.31 -4.29
N GLU A 919 -19.58 -19.66 -3.14
CA GLU A 919 -19.64 -18.20 -3.00
C GLU A 919 -18.32 -17.48 -3.32
N HIS A 920 -17.19 -18.19 -3.37
CA HIS A 920 -15.85 -17.62 -3.60
C HIS A 920 -15.23 -18.00 -4.94
N TYR A 921 -15.87 -18.88 -5.72
CA TYR A 921 -15.33 -19.35 -6.99
C TYR A 921 -15.05 -18.19 -7.97
N ASP A 922 -16.02 -17.33 -8.21
CA ASP A 922 -15.88 -16.25 -9.20
C ASP A 922 -14.79 -15.25 -8.79
N ILE A 923 -14.70 -14.92 -7.51
CA ILE A 923 -13.66 -14.01 -7.03
C ILE A 923 -12.28 -14.65 -7.09
N SER A 924 -12.18 -15.96 -6.81
CA SER A 924 -10.95 -16.73 -6.97
C SER A 924 -10.46 -16.71 -8.43
N VAL A 925 -11.36 -16.87 -9.39
CA VAL A 925 -11.05 -16.78 -10.83
C VAL A 925 -10.63 -15.36 -11.19
N LYS A 926 -11.39 -14.34 -10.76
CA LYS A 926 -11.04 -12.92 -11.00
C LYS A 926 -9.64 -12.57 -10.50
N MET A 927 -9.24 -13.08 -9.33
CA MET A 927 -7.88 -12.87 -8.80
C MET A 927 -6.80 -13.47 -9.72
N ALA A 928 -7.03 -14.68 -10.23
CA ALA A 928 -6.11 -15.37 -11.15
C ALA A 928 -6.03 -14.68 -12.52
N GLU A 929 -7.17 -14.24 -13.06
CA GLU A 929 -7.28 -13.58 -14.37
C GLU A 929 -6.58 -12.22 -14.44
N ARG A 930 -6.23 -11.60 -13.30
CA ARG A 930 -5.53 -10.31 -13.32
C ARG A 930 -4.19 -10.38 -14.06
N ARG A 931 -3.39 -11.41 -13.74
CA ARG A 931 -2.00 -11.54 -14.23
C ARG A 931 -1.50 -12.97 -14.36
N LEU A 932 -1.93 -13.88 -13.48
CA LEU A 932 -1.45 -15.26 -13.47
C LEU A 932 -1.87 -15.99 -14.75
N LEU A 933 -3.17 -16.04 -15.02
CA LEU A 933 -3.70 -16.78 -16.17
C LEU A 933 -3.31 -16.14 -17.51
N PRO A 934 -3.34 -14.80 -17.68
CA PRO A 934 -2.80 -14.16 -18.88
C PRO A 934 -1.34 -14.53 -19.17
N ALA A 935 -0.45 -14.47 -18.17
CA ALA A 935 0.96 -14.84 -18.35
C ALA A 935 1.12 -16.31 -18.74
N ILE A 936 0.38 -17.21 -18.11
CA ILE A 936 0.41 -18.65 -18.42
C ILE A 936 -0.13 -18.94 -19.83
N ARG A 937 -1.15 -18.20 -20.29
CA ARG A 937 -1.67 -18.34 -21.66
C ARG A 937 -0.66 -17.82 -22.70
N ALA A 938 0.10 -16.79 -22.36
CA ALA A 938 1.10 -16.18 -23.23
C ALA A 938 2.45 -16.93 -23.27
N MET A 939 2.73 -17.83 -22.32
CA MET A 939 4.01 -18.55 -22.26
C MET A 939 4.23 -19.49 -23.47
N ASP A 940 5.48 -19.60 -23.92
CA ASP A 940 5.88 -20.51 -25.00
C ASP A 940 5.72 -21.99 -24.61
N ALA A 941 5.63 -22.86 -25.61
CA ALA A 941 5.46 -24.30 -25.41
C ALA A 941 6.68 -24.97 -24.74
N THR A 942 7.86 -24.36 -24.83
CA THR A 942 9.12 -24.85 -24.25
C THR A 942 9.35 -24.36 -22.82
N THR A 943 8.58 -23.36 -22.36
CA THR A 943 8.69 -22.76 -21.03
C THR A 943 8.19 -23.71 -19.94
N VAL A 944 8.99 -23.88 -18.89
CA VAL A 944 8.62 -24.68 -17.73
C VAL A 944 7.89 -23.80 -16.72
N LEU A 945 6.62 -24.12 -16.44
CA LEU A 945 5.83 -23.41 -15.43
C LEU A 945 6.10 -23.98 -14.03
N VAL A 946 6.55 -23.13 -13.10
CA VAL A 946 7.00 -23.54 -11.75
C VAL A 946 6.15 -22.91 -10.66
N ALA A 947 5.64 -23.72 -9.72
CA ALA A 947 4.92 -23.26 -8.53
C ALA A 947 5.03 -24.25 -7.35
N ALA A 948 5.53 -23.77 -6.21
CA ALA A 948 5.73 -24.60 -5.00
C ALA A 948 4.45 -24.93 -4.23
N GLY A 949 3.41 -24.09 -4.29
CA GLY A 949 2.18 -24.30 -3.52
C GLY A 949 1.13 -25.18 -4.21
N THR A 950 0.56 -26.13 -3.46
CA THR A 950 -0.49 -27.06 -3.89
C THR A 950 -1.73 -26.34 -4.40
N SER A 951 -2.20 -25.31 -3.68
CA SER A 951 -3.35 -24.51 -4.10
C SER A 951 -3.10 -23.77 -5.41
N CYS A 952 -1.87 -23.30 -5.63
CA CYS A 952 -1.50 -22.57 -6.84
C CYS A 952 -1.45 -23.50 -8.05
N ARG A 953 -0.84 -24.68 -7.92
CA ARG A 953 -0.79 -25.68 -9.00
C ARG A 953 -2.19 -26.13 -9.41
N HIS A 954 -3.08 -26.37 -8.46
CA HIS A 954 -4.47 -26.75 -8.77
C HIS A 954 -5.26 -25.63 -9.44
N GLN A 955 -5.10 -24.37 -9.01
CA GLN A 955 -5.73 -23.24 -9.69
C GLN A 955 -5.36 -23.21 -11.18
N ILE A 956 -4.05 -23.31 -11.43
CA ILE A 956 -3.48 -23.24 -12.76
C ILE A 956 -4.01 -24.40 -13.61
N GLN A 957 -3.98 -25.62 -13.07
CA GLN A 957 -4.44 -26.81 -13.75
C GLN A 957 -5.93 -26.74 -14.08
N ASP A 958 -6.77 -26.34 -13.13
CA ASP A 958 -8.22 -26.26 -13.31
C ASP A 958 -8.63 -25.20 -14.34
N LEU A 959 -7.94 -24.05 -14.39
CA LEU A 959 -8.33 -22.90 -15.22
C LEU A 959 -7.60 -22.80 -16.56
N THR A 960 -6.49 -23.52 -16.74
CA THR A 960 -5.68 -23.47 -17.98
C THR A 960 -5.42 -24.84 -18.61
N GLY A 961 -5.64 -25.93 -17.87
CA GLY A 961 -5.24 -27.27 -18.30
C GLY A 961 -3.73 -27.53 -18.27
N LYS A 962 -2.89 -26.51 -18.02
CA LYS A 962 -1.44 -26.64 -17.93
C LYS A 962 -1.01 -27.12 -16.54
N ARG A 963 -0.01 -27.99 -16.49
CA ARG A 963 0.56 -28.49 -15.23
C ARG A 963 1.74 -27.62 -14.80
N ALA A 964 1.57 -26.88 -13.71
CA ALA A 964 2.69 -26.25 -13.01
C ALA A 964 3.44 -27.31 -12.19
N ARG A 965 4.77 -27.28 -12.25
CA ARG A 965 5.66 -28.23 -11.58
C ARG A 965 6.21 -27.66 -10.28
N HIS A 966 6.47 -28.51 -9.30
CA HIS A 966 7.19 -28.10 -8.09
C HIS A 966 8.70 -27.94 -8.38
N PRO A 967 9.41 -26.99 -7.74
CA PRO A 967 10.87 -26.84 -7.91
C PRO A 967 11.66 -28.15 -7.75
N ALA A 968 11.32 -28.97 -6.75
CA ALA A 968 11.91 -30.30 -6.55
C ALA A 968 11.76 -31.25 -7.77
N GLU A 969 10.62 -31.22 -8.47
CA GLU A 969 10.45 -32.03 -9.68
C GLU A 969 11.30 -31.52 -10.84
N VAL A 970 11.37 -30.19 -10.99
CA VAL A 970 12.20 -29.55 -12.03
C VAL A 970 13.66 -29.92 -11.81
N LEU A 971 14.15 -29.77 -10.58
CA LEU A 971 15.52 -30.08 -10.22
C LEU A 971 15.86 -31.57 -10.35
N TRP A 972 14.93 -32.45 -9.96
CA TRP A 972 15.13 -33.88 -10.13
C TRP A 972 15.26 -34.29 -11.60
N ASP A 973 14.46 -33.70 -12.49
CA ASP A 973 14.59 -33.96 -13.92
C ASP A 973 15.98 -33.55 -14.43
N VAL A 974 16.49 -32.39 -14.00
CA VAL A 974 17.84 -31.94 -14.36
C VAL A 974 18.88 -32.97 -13.92
N LEU A 975 18.86 -33.38 -12.65
CA LEU A 975 19.79 -34.36 -12.08
C LEU A 975 19.68 -35.76 -12.70
N LYS A 976 18.53 -36.11 -13.27
CA LYS A 976 18.33 -37.40 -13.93
C LYS A 976 18.85 -37.40 -15.38
N THR A 977 18.79 -36.25 -16.04
CA THR A 977 19.19 -36.10 -17.45
C THR A 977 20.65 -35.70 -17.65
N GLY A 978 21.27 -35.08 -16.64
CA GLY A 978 22.70 -34.77 -16.59
C GLY A 978 23.51 -35.96 -16.09
#